data_AF-A0A6I9VGW6-F1
#
_entry.id   AF-A0A6I9VGW6-F1
#
_cell.length_a   1.000
_cell.length_b   1.000
_cell.length_c   1.000
_cell.angle_alpha   90.00
_cell.angle_beta   90.00
_cell.angle_gamma   90.00
#
_symmetry.space_group_name_H-M   'P 1'
#
loop_
_entity.id
_entity.type
_entity.pdbx_description
1 polymer ?
#
loop_
_entity_poly.entity_id
_entity_poly.type
_entity_poly.pdbx_seq_one_letter_code
_entity_poly.pdbx_strand_id
1 'polypeptide(L)'
;MKSYTLVAFAALALFATVSTKNIESKTADKDFLIKQKFILEILQHVYQDDVLVTKYDTSYYEYKPWEHVADYHKHELLEPFFELWQHKPMHDDEVFSIMYERHVEYAVGLTRLFYFAKDWTTFTHAVFWARLHVNKQLFVYALTVAGLHRADMQGIVYPAIYEIQPWYFFDVETIETAERYRMHNFHNVKKLDNIYNVAIKSNYSNVYSNMHRDHELAYFLEDVGLNAFYYYYNLDYPFWTKGVEGMDLNKDRRGEFWIYTHWQLLARYYLERLSHDLGDIDEFDMYESIPNGYYSGLRYYSGVNFPNRENGYSFYHNYNLEYIRLVNLVSQRIMDYIHDQHKDDIEAVNKLGNILQGNVDSIDRVRYSSLSNYYKQIVNDGNDYGKYEETLPNTFMHYETALRDPLNFQIIKDIIHFYWHLVEVFPEYTVKDYNFEGVKINKVQMPDHLTTYFEYFDSDISNAVNVEIPAEASADPLVNFGRNSQQDGQSFVVKARQYRLNHKPFQFQLDVTSDKAQKAIVKVYIGPGQEEDKYHFIESNYMNFFELEHFVVDLVEGVNVITRNSDDFSWWVEDRTPYLELYKKVMDATNSDYKFGLNQKEAHCGVPQRLMLPIGKKGGMPYQMFFMVYPYHEPAVKQHTGYDPIISCGIGSGARWVDSLPFGFPFNRPVKHGYYFDVDNFHFEPVVIYHKEDAANVV
;
A
#
# COMPACT_ATOMS: atom_id res chain seq x y z
N MET A 1 12.78 -25.40 57.10
CA MET A 1 12.77 -26.67 56.36
C MET A 1 11.31 -27.10 56.19
N LYS A 2 10.74 -26.94 54.99
CA LYS A 2 10.38 -28.01 54.02
C LYS A 2 9.16 -28.83 54.51
N SER A 3 8.07 -29.06 53.79
CA SER A 3 7.73 -29.07 52.35
C SER A 3 6.18 -29.01 52.28
N TYR A 4 5.50 -28.16 51.51
CA TYR A 4 5.22 -28.14 50.07
C TYR A 4 4.58 -29.40 49.46
N THR A 5 3.52 -29.11 48.65
CA THR A 5 2.99 -29.79 47.44
C THR A 5 1.94 -30.90 47.62
N LEU A 6 0.71 -30.75 47.11
CA LEU A 6 0.31 -30.96 45.70
C LEU A 6 -1.23 -30.87 45.56
N VAL A 7 -1.72 -29.85 44.84
CA VAL A 7 -3.05 -29.81 44.22
C VAL A 7 -2.81 -29.99 42.73
N ALA A 8 -3.29 -31.09 42.15
CA ALA A 8 -3.22 -31.40 40.72
C ALA A 8 -4.62 -31.80 40.26
N PHE A 9 -5.24 -30.96 39.43
CA PHE A 9 -5.39 -31.11 37.97
C PHE A 9 -6.53 -32.05 37.56
N ALA A 10 -7.70 -31.46 37.31
CA ALA A 10 -8.70 -31.97 36.36
C ALA A 10 -9.75 -30.87 36.07
N ALA A 11 -9.35 -29.79 35.40
CA ALA A 11 -10.28 -28.94 34.66
C ALA A 11 -9.86 -29.02 33.19
N LEU A 12 -10.51 -29.93 32.46
CA LEU A 12 -10.44 -30.02 31.01
C LEU A 12 -11.00 -28.72 30.43
N ALA A 13 -10.10 -27.82 30.06
CA ALA A 13 -10.41 -26.71 29.19
C ALA A 13 -10.79 -27.26 27.82
N LEU A 14 -12.09 -27.20 27.51
CA LEU A 14 -12.58 -27.19 26.14
C LEU A 14 -12.14 -25.86 25.53
N PHE A 15 -10.89 -25.80 25.07
CA PHE A 15 -10.47 -24.77 24.13
C PHE A 15 -11.22 -25.04 22.82
N ALA A 16 -12.26 -24.26 22.57
CA ALA A 16 -12.77 -24.09 21.22
C ALA A 16 -11.61 -23.51 20.41
N THR A 17 -10.98 -24.37 19.61
CA THR A 17 -9.98 -23.96 18.63
C THR A 17 -10.73 -23.14 17.59
N VAL A 18 -10.68 -21.81 17.74
CA VAL A 18 -10.84 -20.93 16.59
C VAL A 18 -9.86 -21.47 15.54
N SER A 19 -10.38 -21.82 14.38
CA SER A 19 -9.62 -22.39 13.26
C SER A 19 -8.49 -21.43 12.88
N THR A 20 -7.34 -21.54 13.55
CA THR A 20 -6.09 -21.05 13.02
C THR A 20 -5.88 -21.78 11.72
N LYS A 21 -5.77 -21.00 10.65
CA LYS A 21 -5.44 -21.46 9.30
C LYS A 21 -4.24 -22.43 9.39
N ASN A 22 -4.50 -23.74 9.45
CA ASN A 22 -3.52 -24.76 9.07
C ASN A 22 -3.37 -24.66 7.55
N ILE A 23 -2.82 -23.55 7.09
CA ILE A 23 -2.35 -23.39 5.73
C ILE A 23 -1.13 -24.30 5.63
N GLU A 24 -1.24 -25.39 4.87
CA GLU A 24 -0.11 -26.24 4.54
C GLU A 24 1.04 -25.38 4.03
N SER A 25 2.23 -25.54 4.61
CA SER A 25 3.40 -24.79 4.17
C SER A 25 3.79 -25.21 2.75
N LYS A 26 3.67 -24.28 1.80
CA LYS A 26 4.18 -24.49 0.43
C LYS A 26 5.64 -24.09 0.35
N THR A 27 6.40 -24.82 -0.46
CA THR A 27 7.80 -24.53 -0.77
C THR A 27 7.89 -24.26 -2.27
N ALA A 28 8.76 -23.31 -2.65
CA ALA A 28 9.05 -23.04 -4.06
C ALA A 28 9.59 -24.29 -4.76
N ASP A 29 9.14 -24.51 -6.00
CA ASP A 29 9.74 -25.48 -6.90
C ASP A 29 10.87 -24.84 -7.73
N LYS A 30 11.48 -25.64 -8.60
CA LYS A 30 12.59 -25.18 -9.44
C LYS A 30 12.16 -24.11 -10.46
N ASP A 31 10.95 -24.20 -11.00
CA ASP A 31 10.44 -23.22 -11.96
C ASP A 31 10.24 -21.85 -11.29
N PHE A 32 9.62 -21.85 -10.10
CA PHE A 32 9.50 -20.66 -9.27
C PHE A 32 10.85 -20.02 -8.99
N LEU A 33 11.85 -20.81 -8.55
CA LEU A 33 13.18 -20.26 -8.23
C LEU A 33 13.87 -19.64 -9.45
N ILE A 34 13.68 -20.20 -10.66
CA ILE A 34 14.20 -19.61 -11.90
C ILE A 34 13.56 -18.24 -12.17
N LYS A 35 12.23 -18.15 -12.07
CA LYS A 35 11.49 -16.90 -12.28
C LYS A 35 11.81 -15.85 -11.23
N GLN A 36 11.84 -16.27 -9.97
CA GLN A 36 12.18 -15.43 -8.83
C GLN A 36 13.58 -14.86 -8.97
N LYS A 37 14.56 -15.70 -9.34
CA LYS A 37 15.93 -15.26 -9.62
C LYS A 37 15.97 -14.24 -10.76
N PHE A 38 15.29 -14.49 -11.87
CA PHE A 38 15.25 -13.56 -13.00
C PHE A 38 14.73 -12.17 -12.60
N ILE A 39 13.63 -12.09 -11.86
CA ILE A 39 13.07 -10.81 -11.40
C ILE A 39 14.05 -10.08 -10.48
N LEU A 40 14.70 -10.78 -9.56
CA LEU A 40 15.71 -10.20 -8.67
C LEU A 40 17.02 -9.82 -9.36
N GLU A 41 17.29 -10.30 -10.57
CA GLU A 41 18.50 -9.91 -11.33
C GLU A 41 18.21 -8.74 -12.26
N ILE A 42 17.06 -8.74 -12.94
CA ILE A 42 16.72 -7.70 -13.91
C ILE A 42 16.44 -6.34 -13.25
N LEU A 43 16.07 -6.34 -11.96
CA LEU A 43 15.78 -5.15 -11.15
C LEU A 43 17.00 -4.61 -10.38
N GLN A 44 18.21 -5.13 -10.63
CA GLN A 44 19.43 -4.55 -10.07
C GLN A 44 19.92 -3.39 -10.95
N HIS A 45 20.29 -2.28 -10.30
CA HIS A 45 20.90 -1.09 -10.90
C HIS A 45 20.20 -0.67 -12.19
N VAL A 46 18.87 -0.55 -12.14
CA VAL A 46 18.02 -0.42 -13.35
C VAL A 46 18.40 0.76 -14.24
N TYR A 47 19.02 1.81 -13.70
CA TYR A 47 19.49 2.98 -14.45
C TYR A 47 20.86 2.83 -15.13
N GLN A 48 21.52 1.68 -15.00
CA GLN A 48 22.75 1.34 -15.73
C GLN A 48 22.47 0.20 -16.72
N ASP A 49 22.40 0.51 -18.01
CA ASP A 49 21.97 -0.43 -19.06
C ASP A 49 22.99 -1.53 -19.38
N ASP A 50 24.25 -1.32 -19.03
CA ASP A 50 25.36 -2.26 -19.23
C ASP A 50 25.66 -3.14 -18.00
N VAL A 51 24.95 -2.91 -16.88
CA VAL A 51 25.14 -3.66 -15.64
C VAL A 51 24.09 -4.76 -15.53
N LEU A 52 24.40 -5.89 -16.17
CA LEU A 52 23.60 -7.12 -16.07
C LEU A 52 24.41 -8.23 -15.44
N VAL A 53 23.78 -8.94 -14.52
CA VAL A 53 24.38 -10.08 -13.82
C VAL A 53 24.46 -11.28 -14.77
N THR A 54 23.33 -11.56 -15.40
CA THR A 54 23.18 -12.67 -16.33
C THR A 54 23.66 -12.22 -17.70
N LYS A 55 24.54 -13.03 -18.31
CA LYS A 55 24.90 -12.87 -19.72
C LYS A 55 23.77 -13.40 -20.58
N TYR A 56 23.25 -12.53 -21.45
CA TYR A 56 22.26 -12.90 -22.44
C TYR A 56 22.96 -13.15 -23.79
N ASP A 57 22.40 -14.04 -24.60
CA ASP A 57 22.95 -14.31 -25.93
C ASP A 57 22.40 -13.32 -26.97
N THR A 58 22.88 -13.43 -28.22
CA THR A 58 22.53 -12.51 -29.31
C THR A 58 21.03 -12.44 -29.58
N SER A 59 20.25 -13.49 -29.30
CA SER A 59 18.79 -13.48 -29.52
C SER A 59 18.10 -12.42 -28.70
N TYR A 60 18.59 -12.11 -27.49
CA TYR A 60 18.04 -11.08 -26.62
C TYR A 60 18.39 -9.67 -27.11
N TYR A 61 19.63 -9.45 -27.54
CA TYR A 61 20.09 -8.14 -28.01
C TYR A 61 19.52 -7.75 -29.37
N GLU A 62 19.24 -8.73 -30.23
CA GLU A 62 18.63 -8.49 -31.54
C GLU A 62 17.09 -8.50 -31.50
N TYR A 63 16.50 -8.88 -30.36
CA TYR A 63 15.05 -8.97 -30.21
C TYR A 63 14.37 -7.61 -30.31
N LYS A 64 13.40 -7.51 -31.21
CA LYS A 64 12.49 -6.36 -31.30
C LYS A 64 11.06 -6.86 -31.24
N PRO A 65 10.28 -6.50 -30.21
CA PRO A 65 8.93 -7.02 -30.03
C PRO A 65 8.02 -6.94 -31.28
N TRP A 66 8.11 -5.85 -32.05
CA TRP A 66 7.31 -5.64 -33.26
C TRP A 66 7.74 -6.49 -34.47
N GLU A 67 8.93 -7.08 -34.46
CA GLU A 67 9.37 -8.07 -35.47
C GLU A 67 8.92 -9.49 -35.07
N HIS A 68 8.37 -9.65 -33.86
CA HIS A 68 8.04 -10.91 -33.19
C HIS A 68 6.58 -10.97 -32.71
N VAL A 69 5.65 -10.29 -33.40
CA VAL A 69 4.23 -10.19 -32.97
C VAL A 69 3.54 -11.54 -32.76
N ALA A 70 3.98 -12.58 -33.48
CA ALA A 70 3.45 -13.93 -33.36
C ALA A 70 3.76 -14.59 -32.00
N ASP A 71 4.70 -14.05 -31.21
CA ASP A 71 5.08 -14.58 -29.90
C ASP A 71 4.11 -14.11 -28.78
N TYR A 72 3.15 -13.24 -29.11
CA TYR A 72 2.20 -12.65 -28.17
C TYR A 72 0.76 -13.10 -28.41
N HIS A 73 0.00 -13.29 -27.33
CA HIS A 73 -1.46 -13.35 -27.37
C HIS A 73 -2.03 -11.96 -27.68
N LYS A 74 -3.20 -11.89 -28.33
CA LYS A 74 -3.90 -10.62 -28.57
C LYS A 74 -2.97 -9.53 -29.17
N HIS A 75 -2.08 -9.90 -30.10
CA HIS A 75 -1.02 -9.02 -30.62
C HIS A 75 -1.56 -7.77 -31.33
N GLU A 76 -2.79 -7.83 -31.84
CA GLU A 76 -3.51 -6.68 -32.38
C GLU A 76 -3.65 -5.53 -31.37
N LEU A 77 -3.67 -5.83 -30.07
CA LEU A 77 -3.72 -4.83 -28.99
C LEU A 77 -2.36 -4.20 -28.67
N LEU A 78 -1.28 -4.68 -29.28
CA LEU A 78 0.09 -4.16 -29.16
C LEU A 78 0.48 -3.26 -30.34
N GLU A 79 -0.21 -3.33 -31.48
CA GLU A 79 0.10 -2.53 -32.67
C GLU A 79 0.17 -1.01 -32.37
N PRO A 80 -0.78 -0.40 -31.63
CA PRO A 80 -0.69 1.02 -31.31
C PRO A 80 0.55 1.36 -30.46
N PHE A 81 0.95 0.46 -29.55
CA PHE A 81 2.15 0.66 -28.74
C PHE A 81 3.41 0.58 -29.58
N PHE A 82 3.49 -0.38 -30.51
CA PHE A 82 4.63 -0.49 -31.41
C PHE A 82 4.75 0.71 -32.33
N GLU A 83 3.63 1.20 -32.89
CA GLU A 83 3.61 2.42 -33.69
C GLU A 83 4.05 3.63 -32.86
N LEU A 84 3.49 3.81 -31.66
CA LEU A 84 3.86 4.89 -30.74
C LEU A 84 5.36 4.84 -30.41
N TRP A 85 5.87 3.66 -30.02
CA TRP A 85 7.26 3.48 -29.63
C TRP A 85 8.24 3.78 -30.77
N GLN A 86 7.94 3.34 -32.00
CA GLN A 86 8.81 3.57 -33.16
C GLN A 86 8.89 5.05 -33.58
N HIS A 87 7.86 5.85 -33.29
CA HIS A 87 7.81 7.27 -33.67
C HIS A 87 8.17 8.23 -32.54
N LYS A 88 7.85 7.86 -31.30
CA LYS A 88 8.06 8.66 -30.09
C LYS A 88 8.47 7.72 -28.94
N PRO A 89 9.70 7.20 -28.89
CA PRO A 89 10.14 6.41 -27.76
C PRO A 89 10.25 7.29 -26.50
N MET A 90 10.00 6.68 -25.33
CA MET A 90 10.12 7.35 -24.02
C MET A 90 11.35 6.80 -23.29
N HIS A 91 12.35 7.64 -23.08
CA HIS A 91 13.62 7.28 -22.44
C HIS A 91 13.78 7.97 -21.07
N ASP A 92 14.95 7.81 -20.46
CA ASP A 92 15.26 8.30 -19.10
C ASP A 92 15.51 9.83 -19.01
N ASP A 93 15.44 10.53 -20.14
CA ASP A 93 15.41 12.00 -20.19
C ASP A 93 14.03 12.59 -19.82
N GLU A 94 13.01 11.74 -19.72
CA GLU A 94 11.67 12.07 -19.24
C GLU A 94 11.42 11.48 -17.85
N VAL A 95 10.68 12.19 -16.99
CA VAL A 95 10.22 11.65 -15.71
C VAL A 95 8.85 11.02 -15.94
N PHE A 96 8.75 9.70 -15.76
CA PHE A 96 7.48 9.00 -15.91
C PHE A 96 6.55 9.32 -14.75
N SER A 97 5.28 9.45 -15.09
CA SER A 97 4.18 9.56 -14.13
C SER A 97 2.95 8.99 -14.80
N ILE A 98 2.29 8.04 -14.14
CA ILE A 98 1.04 7.43 -14.62
C ILE A 98 -0.15 8.40 -14.60
N MET A 99 0.02 9.62 -14.08
CA MET A 99 -1.02 10.65 -14.03
C MET A 99 -1.11 11.47 -15.33
N TYR A 100 -0.12 11.38 -16.23
CA TYR A 100 -0.18 12.02 -17.55
C TYR A 100 -0.79 11.08 -18.58
N GLU A 101 -1.73 11.60 -19.37
CA GLU A 101 -2.46 10.82 -20.38
C GLU A 101 -1.51 10.16 -21.39
N ARG A 102 -0.52 10.90 -21.89
CA ARG A 102 0.50 10.35 -22.79
C ARG A 102 1.25 9.18 -22.15
N HIS A 103 1.66 9.31 -20.90
CA HIS A 103 2.39 8.25 -20.20
C HIS A 103 1.54 7.00 -19.94
N VAL A 104 0.22 7.16 -19.77
CA VAL A 104 -0.71 6.03 -19.67
C VAL A 104 -0.69 5.18 -20.94
N GLU A 105 -0.57 5.78 -22.14
CA GLU A 105 -0.48 5.01 -23.38
C GLU A 105 0.74 4.06 -23.40
N TYR A 106 1.91 4.55 -22.96
CA TYR A 106 3.10 3.73 -22.84
C TYR A 106 2.97 2.66 -21.74
N ALA A 107 2.38 3.01 -20.60
CA ALA A 107 2.15 2.09 -19.49
C ALA A 107 1.22 0.94 -19.90
N VAL A 108 0.11 1.25 -20.58
CA VAL A 108 -0.82 0.26 -21.14
C VAL A 108 -0.11 -0.65 -22.13
N GLY A 109 0.63 -0.06 -23.08
CA GLY A 109 1.34 -0.78 -24.13
C GLY A 109 2.40 -1.74 -23.59
N LEU A 110 3.28 -1.23 -22.73
CA LEU A 110 4.37 -2.02 -22.16
C LEU A 110 3.87 -3.09 -21.18
N THR A 111 2.85 -2.79 -20.37
CA THR A 111 2.26 -3.79 -19.48
C THR A 111 1.61 -4.91 -20.29
N ARG A 112 0.88 -4.57 -21.36
CA ARG A 112 0.32 -5.57 -22.29
C ARG A 112 1.39 -6.40 -22.96
N LEU A 113 2.53 -5.79 -23.33
CA LEU A 113 3.64 -6.52 -23.95
C LEU A 113 4.11 -7.66 -23.03
N PHE A 114 4.35 -7.36 -21.76
CA PHE A 114 4.74 -8.38 -20.78
C PHE A 114 3.61 -9.35 -20.47
N TYR A 115 2.39 -8.84 -20.32
CA TYR A 115 1.23 -9.67 -19.97
C TYR A 115 0.87 -10.68 -21.07
N PHE A 116 0.97 -10.28 -22.34
CA PHE A 116 0.58 -11.11 -23.49
C PHE A 116 1.66 -12.06 -24.00
N ALA A 117 2.88 -12.01 -23.47
CA ALA A 117 3.91 -12.99 -23.82
C ALA A 117 3.40 -14.42 -23.57
N LYS A 118 3.41 -15.26 -24.62
CA LYS A 118 2.83 -16.62 -24.62
C LYS A 118 3.53 -17.59 -23.68
N ASP A 119 4.82 -17.37 -23.48
CA ASP A 119 5.68 -18.24 -22.69
C ASP A 119 6.76 -17.44 -21.96
N TRP A 120 7.48 -18.14 -21.10
CA TRP A 120 8.55 -17.57 -20.29
C TRP A 120 9.68 -16.96 -21.15
N THR A 121 10.03 -17.61 -22.27
CA THR A 121 11.07 -17.13 -23.17
C THR A 121 10.68 -15.80 -23.81
N THR A 122 9.47 -15.68 -24.33
CA THR A 122 8.96 -14.43 -24.89
C THR A 122 8.90 -13.34 -23.83
N PHE A 123 8.46 -13.69 -22.61
CA PHE A 123 8.41 -12.76 -21.48
C PHE A 123 9.79 -12.22 -21.16
N THR A 124 10.80 -13.08 -21.00
CA THR A 124 12.16 -12.63 -20.66
C THR A 124 12.80 -11.82 -21.79
N HIS A 125 12.56 -12.13 -23.06
CA HIS A 125 13.02 -11.31 -24.20
C HIS A 125 12.38 -9.91 -24.18
N ALA A 126 11.06 -9.83 -23.96
CA ALA A 126 10.37 -8.55 -23.86
C ALA A 126 10.86 -7.71 -22.68
N VAL A 127 11.02 -8.33 -21.50
CA VAL A 127 11.51 -7.69 -20.29
C VAL A 127 12.95 -7.20 -20.46
N PHE A 128 13.82 -8.02 -21.05
CA PHE A 128 15.20 -7.62 -21.37
C PHE A 128 15.25 -6.44 -22.34
N TRP A 129 14.48 -6.50 -23.44
CA TRP A 129 14.37 -5.41 -24.39
C TRP A 129 13.93 -4.12 -23.70
N ALA A 130 12.89 -4.18 -22.87
CA ALA A 130 12.39 -3.01 -22.15
C ALA A 130 13.41 -2.47 -21.14
N ARG A 131 14.12 -3.35 -20.44
CA ARG A 131 15.19 -3.00 -19.49
C ARG A 131 16.31 -2.19 -20.14
N LEU A 132 16.58 -2.36 -21.43
CA LEU A 132 17.65 -1.65 -22.15
C LEU A 132 17.17 -0.41 -22.91
N HIS A 133 15.90 -0.33 -23.25
CA HIS A 133 15.41 0.67 -24.22
C HIS A 133 14.35 1.60 -23.68
N VAL A 134 13.65 1.22 -22.61
CA VAL A 134 12.53 1.98 -22.06
C VAL A 134 12.96 2.78 -20.84
N ASN A 135 12.31 3.92 -20.65
CA ASN A 135 12.33 4.67 -19.39
C ASN A 135 12.22 3.72 -18.18
N LYS A 136 13.14 3.82 -17.21
CA LYS A 136 13.27 2.84 -16.12
C LYS A 136 12.12 2.86 -15.14
N GLN A 137 11.47 4.00 -14.94
CA GLN A 137 10.28 4.10 -14.09
C GLN A 137 9.09 3.42 -14.75
N LEU A 138 8.86 3.68 -16.03
CA LEU A 138 7.87 2.98 -16.83
C LEU A 138 8.13 1.46 -16.88
N PHE A 139 9.40 1.05 -17.06
CA PHE A 139 9.80 -0.36 -17.04
C PHE A 139 9.46 -1.05 -15.71
N VAL A 140 9.87 -0.48 -14.58
CA VAL A 140 9.59 -1.02 -13.25
C VAL A 140 8.08 -1.07 -12.99
N TYR A 141 7.35 -0.01 -13.33
CA TYR A 141 5.89 0.05 -13.22
C TYR A 141 5.23 -1.09 -14.01
N ALA A 142 5.51 -1.19 -15.31
CA ALA A 142 4.85 -2.14 -16.20
C ALA A 142 5.21 -3.60 -15.86
N LEU A 143 6.47 -3.86 -15.48
CA LEU A 143 6.92 -5.19 -15.06
C LEU A 143 6.24 -5.62 -13.76
N THR A 144 6.06 -4.69 -12.82
CA THR A 144 5.37 -4.96 -11.56
C THR A 144 3.90 -5.24 -11.81
N VAL A 145 3.18 -4.39 -12.55
CA VAL A 145 1.76 -4.64 -12.88
C VAL A 145 1.60 -5.98 -13.63
N ALA A 146 2.42 -6.25 -14.65
CA ALA A 146 2.34 -7.52 -15.36
C ALA A 146 2.59 -8.72 -14.44
N GLY A 147 3.59 -8.64 -13.54
CA GLY A 147 3.88 -9.70 -12.58
C GLY A 147 2.75 -9.99 -11.61
N LEU A 148 2.10 -8.95 -11.07
CA LEU A 148 1.00 -9.09 -10.12
C LEU A 148 -0.23 -9.77 -10.76
N HIS A 149 -0.47 -9.53 -12.05
CA HIS A 149 -1.67 -10.00 -12.76
C HIS A 149 -1.45 -11.27 -13.61
N ARG A 150 -0.20 -11.68 -13.87
CA ARG A 150 0.11 -12.91 -14.61
C ARG A 150 -0.07 -14.16 -13.75
N ALA A 151 -0.72 -15.17 -14.32
CA ALA A 151 -1.01 -16.43 -13.62
C ALA A 151 0.27 -17.24 -13.31
N ASP A 152 1.25 -17.21 -14.22
CA ASP A 152 2.53 -17.93 -14.08
C ASP A 152 3.55 -17.22 -13.19
N MET A 153 3.20 -16.02 -12.68
CA MET A 153 4.01 -15.17 -11.80
C MET A 153 3.44 -15.08 -10.37
N GLN A 154 2.34 -15.78 -10.07
CA GLN A 154 1.75 -15.76 -8.72
C GLN A 154 2.76 -16.28 -7.68
N GLY A 155 2.89 -15.54 -6.58
CA GLY A 155 3.84 -15.81 -5.50
C GLY A 155 5.24 -15.25 -5.71
N ILE A 156 5.62 -14.79 -6.91
CA ILE A 156 6.92 -14.15 -7.13
C ILE A 156 6.99 -12.87 -6.29
N VAL A 157 8.04 -12.77 -5.48
CA VAL A 157 8.29 -11.66 -4.56
C VAL A 157 9.19 -10.64 -5.24
N TYR A 158 8.66 -9.45 -5.49
CA TYR A 158 9.46 -8.33 -5.98
C TYR A 158 10.25 -7.69 -4.82
N PRO A 159 11.46 -7.17 -5.06
CA PRO A 159 12.12 -6.30 -4.10
C PRO A 159 11.21 -5.14 -3.73
N ALA A 160 11.36 -4.58 -2.54
CA ALA A 160 10.57 -3.43 -2.17
C ALA A 160 10.84 -2.26 -3.12
N ILE A 161 9.79 -1.52 -3.52
CA ILE A 161 9.93 -0.40 -4.46
C ILE A 161 10.92 0.67 -3.97
N TYR A 162 11.03 0.87 -2.65
CA TYR A 162 12.02 1.75 -2.03
C TYR A 162 13.48 1.25 -2.13
N GLU A 163 13.70 -0.02 -2.45
CA GLU A 163 15.03 -0.59 -2.73
C GLU A 163 15.33 -0.62 -4.25
N ILE A 164 14.31 -0.56 -5.11
CA ILE A 164 14.47 -0.45 -6.58
C ILE A 164 14.65 1.00 -7.00
N GLN A 165 13.83 1.91 -6.46
CA GLN A 165 13.81 3.34 -6.77
C GLN A 165 13.93 4.21 -5.50
N PRO A 166 15.07 4.16 -4.80
CA PRO A 166 15.27 4.83 -3.50
C PRO A 166 15.07 6.35 -3.53
N TRP A 167 15.26 7.00 -4.68
CA TRP A 167 15.08 8.45 -4.88
C TRP A 167 13.69 9.00 -4.52
N TYR A 168 12.66 8.15 -4.53
CA TYR A 168 11.29 8.52 -4.17
C TYR A 168 11.00 8.35 -2.67
N PHE A 169 11.94 7.76 -1.92
CA PHE A 169 11.69 7.30 -0.56
C PHE A 169 12.64 7.90 0.48
N PHE A 170 13.86 8.23 0.09
CA PHE A 170 14.90 8.74 0.98
C PHE A 170 15.34 10.15 0.58
N ASP A 171 15.66 10.96 1.58
CA ASP A 171 16.08 12.34 1.38
C ASP A 171 17.37 12.45 0.53
N VAL A 172 17.56 13.63 -0.05
CA VAL A 172 18.72 13.92 -0.89
C VAL A 172 20.05 13.74 -0.15
N GLU A 173 20.11 14.01 1.16
CA GLU A 173 21.34 13.83 1.95
C GLU A 173 21.75 12.35 2.03
N THR A 174 20.78 11.46 2.22
CA THR A 174 20.97 10.01 2.30
C THR A 174 21.51 9.48 0.98
N ILE A 175 20.89 9.87 -0.13
CA ILE A 175 21.30 9.46 -1.48
C ILE A 175 22.70 10.00 -1.81
N GLU A 176 22.94 11.29 -1.60
CA GLU A 176 24.25 11.92 -1.83
C GLU A 176 25.35 11.31 -0.96
N THR A 177 25.03 10.94 0.28
CA THR A 177 25.99 10.26 1.17
C THR A 177 26.33 8.87 0.66
N ALA A 178 25.35 8.12 0.15
CA ALA A 178 25.57 6.81 -0.48
C ALA A 178 26.52 6.95 -1.68
N GLU A 179 26.25 7.90 -2.57
CA GLU A 179 27.07 8.17 -3.75
C GLU A 179 28.50 8.60 -3.36
N ARG A 180 28.67 9.45 -2.34
CA ARG A 180 29.99 9.83 -1.82
C ARG A 180 30.79 8.65 -1.29
N TYR A 181 30.17 7.72 -0.55
CA TYR A 181 30.85 6.51 -0.11
C TYR A 181 31.37 5.70 -1.30
N ARG A 182 30.55 5.57 -2.35
CA ARG A 182 30.94 4.91 -3.60
C ARG A 182 32.08 5.63 -4.33
N MET A 183 32.05 6.96 -4.41
CA MET A 183 33.10 7.78 -5.03
C MET A 183 34.43 7.73 -4.26
N HIS A 184 34.38 7.52 -2.94
CA HIS A 184 35.55 7.39 -2.07
C HIS A 184 36.03 5.94 -1.93
N ASN A 185 35.58 5.04 -2.81
CA ASN A 185 35.94 3.63 -2.80
C ASN A 185 35.71 2.94 -1.44
N PHE A 186 34.62 3.32 -0.76
CA PHE A 186 34.27 2.87 0.58
C PHE A 186 35.44 3.01 1.57
N HIS A 187 36.25 4.07 1.44
CA HIS A 187 37.38 4.33 2.32
C HIS A 187 36.94 4.37 3.79
N ASN A 188 37.66 3.66 4.66
CA ASN A 188 37.37 3.46 6.09
C ASN A 188 36.03 2.75 6.42
N VAL A 189 35.35 2.16 5.43
CA VAL A 189 34.16 1.33 5.68
C VAL A 189 34.60 -0.06 6.15
N LYS A 190 33.97 -0.55 7.21
CA LYS A 190 34.21 -1.91 7.70
C LYS A 190 33.56 -2.93 6.78
N LYS A 191 34.24 -4.07 6.61
CA LYS A 191 33.66 -5.23 5.95
C LYS A 191 32.98 -6.13 6.97
N LEU A 192 31.77 -6.56 6.66
CA LEU A 192 31.05 -7.62 7.35
C LEU A 192 30.87 -8.77 6.35
N ASP A 193 31.34 -9.97 6.71
CA ASP A 193 31.32 -11.15 5.82
C ASP A 193 31.94 -10.87 4.43
N ASN A 194 33.07 -10.17 4.41
CA ASN A 194 33.79 -9.70 3.21
C ASN A 194 33.07 -8.64 2.35
N ILE A 195 31.92 -8.13 2.77
CA ILE A 195 31.12 -7.11 2.07
C ILE A 195 31.37 -5.75 2.73
N TYR A 196 31.65 -4.71 1.95
CA TYR A 196 31.59 -3.34 2.47
C TYR A 196 30.17 -3.02 2.95
N ASN A 197 30.01 -2.72 4.24
CA ASN A 197 28.69 -2.52 4.83
C ASN A 197 28.55 -1.07 5.30
N VAL A 198 27.73 -0.30 4.59
CA VAL A 198 27.44 1.09 4.90
C VAL A 198 26.01 1.19 5.42
N ALA A 199 25.82 1.80 6.59
CA ALA A 199 24.51 2.16 7.12
C ALA A 199 24.46 3.67 7.32
N ILE A 200 23.66 4.34 6.52
CA ILE A 200 23.47 5.80 6.52
C ILE A 200 22.22 6.08 7.34
N LYS A 201 22.32 6.90 8.37
CA LYS A 201 21.13 7.37 9.10
C LYS A 201 20.35 8.28 8.15
N SER A 202 19.11 7.90 7.86
CA SER A 202 18.19 8.67 7.02
C SER A 202 17.15 9.33 7.92
N ASN A 203 17.12 10.66 7.90
CA ASN A 203 16.19 11.44 8.70
C ASN A 203 14.89 11.69 7.92
N TYR A 204 13.84 12.10 8.63
CA TYR A 204 12.64 12.64 7.99
C TYR A 204 12.85 14.11 7.63
N SER A 205 12.07 14.64 6.68
CA SER A 205 12.25 16.00 6.16
C SER A 205 12.17 17.10 7.23
N ASN A 206 11.43 16.85 8.31
CA ASN A 206 11.20 17.81 9.39
C ASN A 206 12.45 18.18 10.21
N VAL A 207 13.55 17.42 10.09
CA VAL A 207 14.86 17.76 10.69
C VAL A 207 15.49 18.98 10.02
N TYR A 208 15.26 19.17 8.72
CA TYR A 208 15.87 20.25 7.94
C TYR A 208 14.98 21.49 7.86
N SER A 209 13.66 21.29 7.87
CA SER A 209 12.69 22.38 7.82
C SER A 209 11.38 21.96 8.49
N ASN A 210 11.04 22.62 9.60
CA ASN A 210 9.73 22.50 10.23
C ASN A 210 8.85 23.66 9.74
N MET A 211 8.41 23.59 8.47
CA MET A 211 7.68 24.68 7.80
C MET A 211 6.33 24.98 8.45
N HIS A 212 5.71 23.95 9.04
CA HIS A 212 4.43 24.00 9.74
C HIS A 212 4.27 22.72 10.59
N ARG A 213 3.32 22.73 11.53
CA ARG A 213 3.16 21.63 12.51
C ARG A 213 2.83 20.27 11.91
N ASP A 214 2.26 20.18 10.71
CA ASP A 214 2.00 18.87 10.09
C ASP A 214 3.30 18.10 9.75
N HIS A 215 4.44 18.79 9.64
CA HIS A 215 5.76 18.13 9.54
C HIS A 215 6.12 17.32 10.80
N GLU A 216 5.44 17.52 11.94
CA GLU A 216 5.57 16.63 13.10
C GLU A 216 5.16 15.18 12.76
N LEU A 217 4.31 15.00 11.75
CA LEU A 217 3.85 13.69 11.26
C LEU A 217 4.74 13.08 10.18
N ALA A 218 5.92 13.65 9.90
CA ALA A 218 6.81 13.17 8.84
C ALA A 218 7.18 11.68 9.00
N TYR A 219 7.29 11.18 10.24
CA TYR A 219 7.56 9.75 10.49
C TYR A 219 6.47 8.81 9.96
N PHE A 220 5.22 9.29 9.86
CA PHE A 220 4.09 8.55 9.32
C PHE A 220 3.95 8.81 7.81
N LEU A 221 3.98 10.08 7.41
CA LEU A 221 3.79 10.50 6.02
C LEU A 221 4.91 10.05 5.08
N GLU A 222 6.14 9.98 5.57
CA GLU A 222 7.33 9.56 4.82
C GLU A 222 7.73 8.11 5.10
N ASP A 223 6.93 7.37 5.88
CA ASP A 223 7.15 5.96 6.13
C ASP A 223 7.20 5.18 4.81
N VAL A 224 8.31 4.48 4.58
CA VAL A 224 8.54 3.76 3.32
C VAL A 224 7.57 2.61 3.09
N GLY A 225 7.02 2.02 4.15
CA GLY A 225 6.02 0.96 4.04
C GLY A 225 4.64 1.49 3.69
N LEU A 226 4.21 2.61 4.27
CA LEU A 226 2.94 3.25 3.95
C LEU A 226 2.90 3.71 2.49
N ASN A 227 3.96 4.37 2.04
CA ASN A 227 4.07 4.82 0.65
C ASN A 227 4.20 3.63 -0.32
N ALA A 228 4.91 2.56 0.06
CA ALA A 228 4.97 1.33 -0.74
C ALA A 228 3.60 0.61 -0.81
N PHE A 229 2.84 0.58 0.29
CA PHE A 229 1.46 0.06 0.29
C PHE A 229 0.60 0.81 -0.73
N TYR A 230 0.65 2.15 -0.72
CA TYR A 230 -0.15 2.96 -1.65
C TYR A 230 0.28 2.75 -3.11
N TYR A 231 1.58 2.59 -3.37
CA TYR A 231 2.10 2.15 -4.67
C TYR A 231 1.49 0.81 -5.09
N TYR A 232 1.66 -0.25 -4.30
CA TYR A 232 1.19 -1.59 -4.68
C TYR A 232 -0.34 -1.68 -4.81
N TYR A 233 -1.10 -1.03 -3.92
CA TYR A 233 -2.55 -0.95 -4.01
C TYR A 233 -3.02 -0.40 -5.37
N ASN A 234 -2.38 0.68 -5.86
CA ASN A 234 -2.72 1.26 -7.15
C ASN A 234 -2.28 0.39 -8.34
N LEU A 235 -1.24 -0.45 -8.17
CA LEU A 235 -0.80 -1.42 -9.18
C LEU A 235 -1.64 -2.73 -9.17
N ASP A 236 -2.24 -3.09 -8.04
CA ASP A 236 -3.26 -4.14 -7.97
C ASP A 236 -4.54 -3.69 -8.69
N TYR A 237 -4.89 -2.41 -8.59
CA TYR A 237 -6.09 -1.85 -9.22
C TYR A 237 -5.80 -0.70 -10.22
N PRO A 238 -4.99 -0.89 -11.28
CA PRO A 238 -4.61 0.20 -12.18
C PRO A 238 -5.82 0.76 -12.92
N PHE A 239 -6.09 2.07 -12.76
CA PHE A 239 -7.33 2.72 -13.24
C PHE A 239 -7.60 2.54 -14.74
N TRP A 240 -6.55 2.31 -15.53
CA TRP A 240 -6.59 2.20 -16.99
C TRP A 240 -6.96 0.80 -17.53
N THR A 241 -7.15 -0.22 -16.69
CA THR A 241 -7.54 -1.58 -17.11
C THR A 241 -8.71 -2.14 -16.31
N LYS A 242 -9.48 -3.04 -16.95
CA LYS A 242 -10.55 -3.83 -16.30
C LYS A 242 -10.01 -5.05 -15.57
N GLY A 243 -8.71 -5.28 -15.65
CA GLY A 243 -8.07 -6.52 -15.20
C GLY A 243 -7.96 -7.52 -16.34
N VAL A 244 -7.75 -8.77 -15.96
CA VAL A 244 -7.52 -9.86 -16.89
C VAL A 244 -8.76 -10.73 -17.00
N GLU A 245 -8.97 -11.35 -18.16
CA GLU A 245 -10.16 -12.16 -18.42
C GLU A 245 -10.30 -13.28 -17.36
N GLY A 246 -11.41 -13.27 -16.63
CA GLY A 246 -11.64 -14.20 -15.50
C GLY A 246 -11.31 -13.60 -14.13
N MET A 247 -10.39 -12.65 -14.04
CA MET A 247 -10.04 -11.87 -12.84
C MET A 247 -10.33 -10.38 -13.07
N ASP A 248 -11.56 -10.06 -13.44
CA ASP A 248 -11.99 -8.69 -13.71
C ASP A 248 -12.04 -7.89 -12.40
N LEU A 249 -11.34 -6.75 -12.35
CA LEU A 249 -11.17 -5.95 -11.12
C LEU A 249 -12.50 -5.49 -10.52
N ASN A 250 -13.51 -5.22 -11.34
CA ASN A 250 -14.84 -4.81 -10.86
C ASN A 250 -15.54 -5.90 -10.03
N LYS A 251 -15.16 -7.19 -10.16
CA LYS A 251 -15.69 -8.28 -9.31
C LYS A 251 -15.38 -8.07 -7.83
N ASP A 252 -14.31 -7.34 -7.52
CA ASP A 252 -13.91 -7.02 -6.15
C ASP A 252 -14.67 -5.81 -5.56
N ARG A 253 -15.70 -5.28 -6.24
CA ARG A 253 -16.36 -4.01 -5.87
C ARG A 253 -15.36 -2.85 -5.88
N ARG A 254 -14.57 -2.79 -6.95
CA ARG A 254 -13.42 -1.89 -7.13
C ARG A 254 -13.63 -0.45 -6.69
N GLY A 255 -14.73 0.18 -7.12
CA GLY A 255 -14.99 1.58 -6.80
C GLY A 255 -15.35 1.78 -5.34
N GLU A 256 -16.12 0.86 -4.76
CA GLU A 256 -16.43 0.91 -3.33
C GLU A 256 -15.17 0.66 -2.49
N PHE A 257 -14.34 -0.30 -2.90
CA PHE A 257 -13.04 -0.54 -2.28
C PHE A 257 -12.13 0.68 -2.38
N TRP A 258 -12.15 1.39 -3.52
CA TRP A 258 -11.40 2.64 -3.70
C TRP A 258 -11.86 3.71 -2.72
N ILE A 259 -13.16 3.94 -2.58
CA ILE A 259 -13.71 4.87 -1.57
C ILE A 259 -13.26 4.45 -0.18
N TYR A 260 -13.43 3.18 0.16
CA TYR A 260 -13.14 2.66 1.49
C TYR A 260 -11.65 2.78 1.84
N THR A 261 -10.73 2.46 0.94
CA THR A 261 -9.28 2.64 1.16
C THR A 261 -8.93 4.09 1.47
N HIS A 262 -9.48 5.04 0.71
CA HIS A 262 -9.19 6.47 0.90
C HIS A 262 -9.84 7.03 2.17
N TRP A 263 -11.05 6.59 2.50
CA TRP A 263 -11.68 6.90 3.79
C TRP A 263 -10.87 6.37 4.97
N GLN A 264 -10.40 5.12 4.91
CA GLN A 264 -9.58 4.54 5.98
C GLN A 264 -8.20 5.22 6.10
N LEU A 265 -7.61 5.69 4.99
CA LEU A 265 -6.41 6.55 5.04
C LEU A 265 -6.68 7.87 5.77
N LEU A 266 -7.83 8.52 5.54
CA LEU A 266 -8.23 9.73 6.27
C LEU A 266 -8.40 9.44 7.76
N ALA A 267 -9.13 8.38 8.12
CA ALA A 267 -9.34 8.00 9.52
C ALA A 267 -7.99 7.72 10.21
N ARG A 268 -7.11 6.94 9.57
CA ARG A 268 -5.79 6.61 10.12
C ARG A 268 -4.90 7.84 10.28
N TYR A 269 -4.92 8.77 9.33
CA TYR A 269 -4.19 10.04 9.39
C TYR A 269 -4.75 10.96 10.48
N TYR A 270 -6.07 11.07 10.59
CA TYR A 270 -6.74 11.82 11.64
C TYR A 270 -6.36 11.33 13.04
N LEU A 271 -6.29 10.01 13.26
CA LEU A 271 -5.81 9.46 14.54
C LEU A 271 -4.36 9.88 14.85
N GLU A 272 -3.44 9.94 13.87
CA GLU A 272 -2.10 10.49 14.15
C GLU A 272 -2.13 11.99 14.50
N ARG A 273 -2.98 12.76 13.82
CA ARG A 273 -3.14 14.20 14.10
C ARG A 273 -3.58 14.44 15.53
N LEU A 274 -4.47 13.60 16.07
CA LEU A 274 -4.90 13.68 17.46
C LEU A 274 -3.75 13.46 18.45
N SER A 275 -2.86 12.51 18.17
CA SER A 275 -1.68 12.28 19.01
C SER A 275 -0.68 13.44 19.01
N HIS A 276 -0.77 14.33 18.03
CA HIS A 276 0.06 15.54 17.91
C HIS A 276 -0.67 16.85 18.20
N ASP A 277 -1.92 16.79 18.69
CA ASP A 277 -2.74 17.97 18.98
C ASP A 277 -2.86 18.90 17.74
N LEU A 278 -3.07 18.29 16.56
CA LEU A 278 -3.25 18.98 15.28
C LEU A 278 -4.73 19.16 14.89
N GLY A 279 -5.65 18.46 15.56
CA GLY A 279 -7.08 18.55 15.30
C GLY A 279 -7.52 17.87 13.99
N ASP A 280 -8.66 18.31 13.46
CA ASP A 280 -9.22 17.79 12.20
C ASP A 280 -8.32 18.11 10.99
N ILE A 281 -8.53 17.38 9.90
CA ILE A 281 -7.91 17.60 8.60
C ILE A 281 -8.60 18.81 7.96
N ASP A 282 -7.83 19.82 7.56
CA ASP A 282 -8.38 21.00 6.89
C ASP A 282 -9.04 20.65 5.54
N GLU A 283 -9.97 21.50 5.10
CA GLU A 283 -10.57 21.40 3.77
C GLU A 283 -9.70 22.07 2.72
N PHE A 284 -9.63 21.47 1.52
CA PHE A 284 -8.92 22.07 0.40
C PHE A 284 -9.86 23.03 -0.36
N ASP A 285 -9.53 24.33 -0.35
CA ASP A 285 -10.19 25.32 -1.20
C ASP A 285 -9.23 25.77 -2.31
N MET A 286 -9.57 25.42 -3.56
CA MET A 286 -8.76 25.74 -4.74
C MET A 286 -8.74 27.23 -5.10
N TYR A 287 -9.59 28.07 -4.48
CA TYR A 287 -9.66 29.51 -4.70
C TYR A 287 -8.84 30.32 -3.67
N GLU A 288 -8.49 29.70 -2.55
CA GLU A 288 -7.74 30.34 -1.47
C GLU A 288 -6.26 29.96 -1.51
N SER A 289 -5.45 30.75 -0.81
CA SER A 289 -4.03 30.43 -0.58
C SER A 289 -3.90 29.33 0.47
N ILE A 290 -3.10 28.31 0.20
CA ILE A 290 -2.79 27.24 1.15
C ILE A 290 -1.84 27.75 2.23
N PRO A 291 -2.22 27.79 3.52
CA PRO A 291 -1.37 28.35 4.57
C PRO A 291 -0.04 27.60 4.72
N ASN A 292 -0.10 26.28 4.65
CA ASN A 292 1.03 25.38 4.86
C ASN A 292 1.61 24.91 3.51
N GLY A 293 2.83 25.33 3.21
CA GLY A 293 3.62 24.85 2.07
C GLY A 293 4.03 23.39 2.24
N TYR A 294 4.97 22.92 1.43
CA TYR A 294 5.53 21.58 1.57
C TYR A 294 6.92 21.49 0.94
N TYR A 295 7.84 20.83 1.64
CA TYR A 295 9.19 20.54 1.18
C TYR A 295 9.44 19.03 1.29
N SER A 296 9.63 18.37 0.15
CA SER A 296 9.77 16.90 0.12
C SER A 296 11.14 16.39 0.55
N GLY A 297 12.20 17.19 0.33
CA GLY A 297 13.59 16.74 0.48
C GLY A 297 14.03 15.66 -0.52
N LEU A 298 13.21 15.37 -1.54
CA LEU A 298 13.48 14.34 -2.55
C LEU A 298 14.09 14.93 -3.82
N ARG A 299 14.76 14.07 -4.59
CA ARG A 299 15.24 14.36 -5.94
C ARG A 299 15.01 13.18 -6.86
N TYR A 300 14.89 13.44 -8.16
CA TYR A 300 14.90 12.41 -9.19
C TYR A 300 16.29 11.82 -9.38
N TYR A 301 16.37 10.66 -10.05
CA TYR A 301 17.64 10.03 -10.45
C TYR A 301 18.56 10.99 -11.20
N SER A 302 17.99 11.86 -12.04
CA SER A 302 18.71 12.89 -12.81
C SER A 302 19.37 13.99 -11.95
N GLY A 303 19.14 13.99 -10.63
CA GLY A 303 19.66 15.00 -9.72
C GLY A 303 18.73 16.21 -9.51
N VAL A 304 17.64 16.30 -10.29
CA VAL A 304 16.66 17.41 -10.19
C VAL A 304 15.80 17.21 -8.95
N ASN A 305 15.69 18.25 -8.11
CA ASN A 305 14.84 18.20 -6.92
C ASN A 305 13.36 18.15 -7.29
N PHE A 306 12.56 17.50 -6.45
CA PHE A 306 11.11 17.61 -6.53
C PHE A 306 10.68 19.08 -6.33
N PRO A 307 9.66 19.57 -7.06
CA PRO A 307 9.07 20.87 -6.82
C PRO A 307 8.63 21.03 -5.36
N ASN A 308 8.90 22.20 -4.78
CA ASN A 308 8.46 22.57 -3.43
C ASN A 308 7.32 23.59 -3.51
N ARG A 309 6.48 23.62 -2.46
CA ARG A 309 5.39 24.59 -2.31
C ARG A 309 5.69 25.55 -1.16
N GLU A 310 5.62 26.85 -1.40
CA GLU A 310 5.80 27.86 -0.35
C GLU A 310 4.55 27.99 0.53
N ASN A 311 4.70 28.55 1.73
CA ASN A 311 3.56 28.89 2.59
C ASN A 311 2.74 30.02 1.95
N GLY A 312 1.41 29.92 2.00
CA GLY A 312 0.51 30.88 1.36
C GLY A 312 0.37 30.73 -0.16
N TYR A 313 0.84 29.61 -0.73
CA TYR A 313 0.77 29.37 -2.17
C TYR A 313 -0.68 29.27 -2.66
N SER A 314 -1.01 29.97 -3.75
CA SER A 314 -2.34 29.92 -4.36
C SER A 314 -2.28 29.15 -5.68
N PHE A 315 -3.15 28.14 -5.80
CA PHE A 315 -3.36 27.43 -7.06
C PHE A 315 -4.33 28.16 -8.01
N TYR A 316 -4.94 29.27 -7.55
CA TYR A 316 -5.91 30.03 -8.33
C TYR A 316 -5.24 31.07 -9.23
N HIS A 317 -4.74 30.61 -10.37
CA HIS A 317 -4.15 31.47 -11.40
C HIS A 317 -4.46 30.95 -12.81
N ASN A 318 -4.05 31.72 -13.82
CA ASN A 318 -4.50 31.55 -15.21
C ASN A 318 -4.28 30.13 -15.78
N TYR A 319 -3.20 29.45 -15.39
CA TYR A 319 -2.86 28.13 -15.93
C TYR A 319 -3.77 27.02 -15.38
N ASN A 320 -4.33 27.20 -14.17
CA ASN A 320 -5.22 26.22 -13.54
C ASN A 320 -6.71 26.48 -13.80
N LEU A 321 -7.09 27.62 -14.40
CA LEU A 321 -8.50 27.99 -14.57
C LEU A 321 -9.31 26.97 -15.35
N GLU A 322 -8.70 26.27 -16.32
CA GLU A 322 -9.39 25.21 -17.07
C GLU A 322 -9.72 24.02 -16.16
N TYR A 323 -8.73 23.49 -15.43
CA TYR A 323 -8.95 22.38 -14.51
C TYR A 323 -9.92 22.74 -13.38
N ILE A 324 -9.86 23.95 -12.83
CA ILE A 324 -10.82 24.43 -11.83
C ILE A 324 -12.26 24.44 -12.39
N ARG A 325 -12.45 24.88 -13.64
CA ARG A 325 -13.77 24.82 -14.31
C ARG A 325 -14.22 23.38 -14.52
N LEU A 326 -13.30 22.47 -14.87
CA LEU A 326 -13.59 21.06 -15.06
C LEU A 326 -13.97 20.37 -13.74
N VAL A 327 -13.29 20.68 -12.63
CA VAL A 327 -13.67 20.23 -11.29
C VAL A 327 -15.10 20.65 -10.98
N ASN A 328 -15.43 21.95 -11.11
CA ASN A 328 -16.80 22.43 -10.85
C ASN A 328 -17.85 21.70 -11.71
N LEU A 329 -17.58 21.56 -13.02
CA LEU A 329 -18.50 20.92 -13.96
C LEU A 329 -18.72 19.43 -13.62
N VAL A 330 -17.64 18.70 -13.32
CA VAL A 330 -17.71 17.29 -12.97
C VAL A 330 -18.37 17.10 -11.61
N SER A 331 -18.04 17.93 -10.62
CA SER A 331 -18.70 17.94 -9.30
C SER A 331 -20.22 18.08 -9.42
N GLN A 332 -20.71 18.99 -10.27
CA GLN A 332 -22.16 19.12 -10.54
C GLN A 332 -22.75 17.84 -11.14
N ARG A 333 -22.07 17.24 -12.12
CA ARG A 333 -22.53 15.97 -12.74
C ARG A 333 -22.55 14.81 -11.75
N ILE A 334 -21.59 14.77 -10.82
CA ILE A 334 -21.54 13.78 -9.76
C ILE A 334 -22.72 13.99 -8.80
N MET A 335 -23.05 15.23 -8.44
CA MET A 335 -24.24 15.53 -7.64
C MET A 335 -25.54 15.13 -8.35
N ASP A 336 -25.63 15.28 -9.69
CA ASP A 336 -26.77 14.76 -10.45
C ASP A 336 -26.91 13.24 -10.26
N TYR A 337 -25.80 12.50 -10.39
CA TYR A 337 -25.79 11.05 -10.14
C TYR A 337 -26.18 10.70 -8.71
N ILE A 338 -25.69 11.46 -7.72
CA ILE A 338 -26.02 11.23 -6.30
C ILE A 338 -27.52 11.37 -6.05
N HIS A 339 -28.17 12.35 -6.68
CA HIS A 339 -29.60 12.60 -6.52
C HIS A 339 -30.50 11.72 -7.40
N ASP A 340 -29.94 10.87 -8.26
CA ASP A 340 -30.70 9.87 -8.99
C ASP A 340 -31.30 8.81 -8.05
N GLN A 341 -32.30 8.07 -8.54
CA GLN A 341 -32.87 6.95 -7.78
C GLN A 341 -31.96 5.72 -7.83
N HIS A 342 -31.34 5.41 -6.71
CA HIS A 342 -30.53 4.20 -6.52
C HIS A 342 -31.36 3.07 -5.91
N LYS A 343 -31.33 1.89 -6.53
CA LYS A 343 -32.06 0.70 -6.05
C LYS A 343 -31.23 -0.18 -5.12
N ASP A 344 -29.92 -0.15 -5.30
CA ASP A 344 -28.93 -0.96 -4.59
C ASP A 344 -27.80 -0.02 -4.17
N ASP A 345 -27.55 0.05 -2.87
CA ASP A 345 -26.59 0.95 -2.25
C ASP A 345 -25.14 0.54 -2.55
N ILE A 346 -24.84 -0.77 -2.53
CA ILE A 346 -23.52 -1.31 -2.86
C ILE A 346 -23.17 -0.98 -4.33
N GLU A 347 -24.09 -1.23 -5.25
CA GLU A 347 -23.89 -0.93 -6.67
C GLU A 347 -23.72 0.58 -6.90
N ALA A 348 -24.52 1.41 -6.21
CA ALA A 348 -24.45 2.86 -6.32
C ALA A 348 -23.11 3.42 -5.83
N VAL A 349 -22.61 2.95 -4.69
CA VAL A 349 -21.31 3.34 -4.15
C VAL A 349 -20.18 2.83 -5.04
N ASN A 350 -20.26 1.59 -5.55
CA ASN A 350 -19.24 1.06 -6.45
C ASN A 350 -19.12 1.89 -7.74
N LYS A 351 -20.25 2.29 -8.34
CA LYS A 351 -20.26 3.19 -9.50
C LYS A 351 -19.71 4.58 -9.16
N LEU A 352 -20.07 5.14 -7.99
CA LEU A 352 -19.53 6.42 -7.54
C LEU A 352 -18.01 6.39 -7.43
N GLY A 353 -17.44 5.36 -6.80
CA GLY A 353 -15.99 5.24 -6.69
C GLY A 353 -15.29 5.13 -8.04
N ASN A 354 -15.90 4.40 -8.99
CA ASN A 354 -15.40 4.34 -10.36
C ASN A 354 -15.46 5.71 -11.07
N ILE A 355 -16.51 6.49 -10.83
CA ILE A 355 -16.67 7.87 -11.31
C ILE A 355 -15.60 8.81 -10.71
N LEU A 356 -15.41 8.78 -9.38
CA LEU A 356 -14.47 9.65 -8.67
C LEU A 356 -13.02 9.39 -9.09
N GLN A 357 -12.63 8.11 -9.19
CA GLN A 357 -11.32 7.71 -9.69
C GLN A 357 -11.19 7.97 -11.20
N GLY A 358 -12.27 7.85 -11.96
CA GLY A 358 -12.29 7.94 -13.43
C GLY A 358 -11.69 6.71 -14.12
N ASN A 359 -11.78 5.55 -13.47
CA ASN A 359 -11.26 4.29 -14.01
C ASN A 359 -12.11 3.78 -15.19
N VAL A 360 -11.62 2.73 -15.86
CA VAL A 360 -12.30 2.13 -17.03
C VAL A 360 -13.65 1.46 -16.75
N ASP A 361 -14.01 1.29 -15.47
CA ASP A 361 -15.30 0.75 -15.01
C ASP A 361 -16.33 1.86 -14.68
N SER A 362 -15.96 3.13 -14.87
CA SER A 362 -16.88 4.27 -14.78
C SER A 362 -17.99 4.19 -15.86
N ILE A 363 -19.23 4.49 -15.47
CA ILE A 363 -20.43 4.31 -16.30
C ILE A 363 -20.45 5.21 -17.55
N ASP A 364 -19.82 6.38 -17.50
CA ASP A 364 -19.69 7.32 -18.63
C ASP A 364 -18.43 8.19 -18.44
N ARG A 365 -17.29 7.71 -18.93
CA ARG A 365 -16.01 8.41 -18.79
C ARG A 365 -15.96 9.75 -19.53
N VAL A 366 -16.78 9.94 -20.57
CA VAL A 366 -16.83 11.23 -21.28
C VAL A 366 -17.58 12.26 -20.45
N ARG A 367 -18.68 11.85 -19.80
CA ARG A 367 -19.44 12.72 -18.90
C ARG A 367 -18.70 13.00 -17.61
N TYR A 368 -18.09 12.01 -16.97
CA TYR A 368 -17.52 12.15 -15.63
C TYR A 368 -16.01 12.41 -15.60
N SER A 369 -15.27 11.99 -16.63
CA SER A 369 -13.80 12.03 -16.65
C SER A 369 -13.19 11.43 -15.36
N SER A 370 -12.26 12.11 -14.71
CA SER A 370 -11.68 11.76 -13.42
C SER A 370 -11.56 12.99 -12.53
N LEU A 371 -12.40 13.07 -11.49
CA LEU A 371 -12.32 14.15 -10.49
C LEU A 371 -10.96 14.10 -9.77
N SER A 372 -10.54 12.91 -9.34
CA SER A 372 -9.24 12.71 -8.68
C SER A 372 -8.06 13.18 -9.54
N ASN A 373 -8.09 12.94 -10.85
CA ASN A 373 -7.02 13.41 -11.73
C ASN A 373 -7.03 14.93 -11.89
N TYR A 374 -8.19 15.57 -12.01
CA TYR A 374 -8.25 17.04 -12.14
C TYR A 374 -7.70 17.76 -10.91
N TYR A 375 -7.97 17.27 -9.70
CA TYR A 375 -7.30 17.79 -8.51
C TYR A 375 -5.78 17.68 -8.60
N LYS A 376 -5.26 16.53 -9.02
CA LYS A 376 -3.82 16.33 -9.22
C LYS A 376 -3.24 17.27 -10.28
N GLN A 377 -3.95 17.54 -11.38
CA GLN A 377 -3.49 18.52 -12.37
C GLN A 377 -3.40 19.93 -11.79
N ILE A 378 -4.37 20.33 -10.97
CA ILE A 378 -4.33 21.63 -10.27
C ILE A 378 -3.13 21.71 -9.32
N VAL A 379 -2.92 20.69 -8.48
CA VAL A 379 -1.89 20.76 -7.44
C VAL A 379 -0.50 20.35 -7.91
N ASN A 380 -0.38 19.77 -9.10
CA ASN A 380 0.91 19.51 -9.71
C ASN A 380 1.66 20.83 -9.99
N ASP A 381 0.95 21.79 -10.60
CA ASP A 381 1.35 23.19 -10.83
C ASP A 381 2.85 23.39 -11.13
N GLY A 382 3.42 22.43 -11.86
CA GLY A 382 4.84 22.34 -12.11
C GLY A 382 5.26 23.24 -13.26
N ASN A 383 6.55 23.53 -13.36
CA ASN A 383 7.08 24.19 -14.54
C ASN A 383 7.07 23.22 -15.73
N ASP A 384 6.86 23.75 -16.94
CA ASP A 384 7.01 23.01 -18.20
C ASP A 384 8.33 22.21 -18.18
N TYR A 385 8.21 20.91 -18.45
CA TYR A 385 9.28 19.94 -18.35
C TYR A 385 9.12 18.85 -19.40
N GLY A 386 10.23 18.57 -20.08
CA GLY A 386 10.21 17.62 -21.17
C GLY A 386 9.77 18.25 -22.49
N LYS A 387 9.46 17.38 -23.45
CA LYS A 387 9.33 17.73 -24.86
C LYS A 387 7.88 17.92 -25.31
N TYR A 388 6.91 17.44 -24.53
CA TYR A 388 5.51 17.32 -24.95
C TYR A 388 4.57 18.07 -24.00
N GLU A 389 5.01 19.22 -23.49
CA GLU A 389 4.22 20.13 -22.63
C GLU A 389 3.79 19.53 -21.29
N GLU A 390 4.37 18.40 -20.87
CA GLU A 390 4.25 17.96 -19.49
C GLU A 390 4.92 18.96 -18.55
N THR A 391 4.54 18.92 -17.29
CA THR A 391 5.21 19.68 -16.23
C THR A 391 6.09 18.75 -15.40
N LEU A 392 7.09 19.30 -14.71
CA LEU A 392 7.96 18.50 -13.86
C LEU A 392 7.08 17.93 -12.75
N PRO A 393 6.90 16.60 -12.64
CA PRO A 393 5.94 16.06 -11.69
C PRO A 393 6.36 16.42 -10.26
N ASN A 394 5.38 16.70 -9.41
CA ASN A 394 5.62 16.83 -7.98
C ASN A 394 5.17 15.57 -7.21
N THR A 395 5.08 15.66 -5.89
CA THR A 395 4.73 14.51 -5.03
C THR A 395 3.34 13.92 -5.31
N PHE A 396 2.37 14.69 -5.80
CA PHE A 396 1.02 14.18 -6.10
C PHE A 396 0.98 13.30 -7.35
N MET A 397 2.01 13.40 -8.19
CA MET A 397 2.07 12.75 -9.49
C MET A 397 2.69 11.35 -9.46
N HIS A 398 3.08 10.86 -8.27
CA HIS A 398 3.64 9.52 -8.08
C HIS A 398 2.93 8.83 -6.91
N TYR A 399 2.63 7.53 -7.04
CA TYR A 399 2.03 6.79 -5.93
C TYR A 399 3.01 6.61 -4.76
N GLU A 400 4.30 6.62 -5.07
CA GLU A 400 5.43 6.50 -4.16
C GLU A 400 5.56 7.69 -3.20
N THR A 401 4.99 8.85 -3.55
CA THR A 401 5.19 10.10 -2.80
C THR A 401 3.91 10.87 -2.48
N ALA A 402 2.76 10.51 -3.05
CA ALA A 402 1.51 11.24 -2.86
C ALA A 402 1.04 11.29 -1.39
N LEU A 403 1.34 10.28 -0.57
CA LEU A 403 0.98 10.28 0.85
C LEU A 403 1.93 11.12 1.73
N ARG A 404 3.01 11.67 1.18
CA ARG A 404 3.98 12.46 1.95
C ARG A 404 3.52 13.90 2.21
N ASP A 405 2.68 14.45 1.34
CA ASP A 405 2.20 15.82 1.42
C ASP A 405 0.84 15.88 2.13
N PRO A 406 0.71 16.57 3.28
CA PRO A 406 -0.56 16.73 4.00
C PRO A 406 -1.72 17.25 3.14
N LEU A 407 -1.44 18.07 2.12
CA LEU A 407 -2.46 18.60 1.20
C LEU A 407 -3.18 17.45 0.45
N ASN A 408 -2.52 16.32 0.21
CA ASN A 408 -3.15 15.17 -0.43
C ASN A 408 -4.31 14.62 0.42
N PHE A 409 -4.20 14.66 1.75
CA PHE A 409 -5.29 14.23 2.64
C PHE A 409 -6.46 15.22 2.64
N GLN A 410 -6.20 16.52 2.47
CA GLN A 410 -7.27 17.52 2.30
C GLN A 410 -8.03 17.29 0.98
N ILE A 411 -7.31 17.02 -0.11
CA ILE A 411 -7.90 16.68 -1.41
C ILE A 411 -8.70 15.36 -1.33
N ILE A 412 -8.15 14.34 -0.69
CA ILE A 412 -8.86 13.07 -0.48
C ILE A 412 -10.14 13.31 0.34
N LYS A 413 -10.10 14.13 1.39
CA LYS A 413 -11.28 14.50 2.20
C LYS A 413 -12.36 15.15 1.34
N ASP A 414 -11.98 16.10 0.48
CA ASP A 414 -12.90 16.77 -0.44
C ASP A 414 -13.51 15.79 -1.47
N ILE A 415 -12.71 14.90 -2.06
CA ILE A 415 -13.23 13.89 -3.00
C ILE A 415 -14.17 12.88 -2.31
N ILE A 416 -13.82 12.44 -1.09
CA ILE A 416 -14.65 11.50 -0.32
C ILE A 416 -15.94 12.18 0.19
N HIS A 417 -16.04 13.51 0.19
CA HIS A 417 -17.28 14.22 0.53
C HIS A 417 -18.47 13.80 -0.35
N PHE A 418 -18.24 13.50 -1.63
CA PHE A 418 -19.27 12.97 -2.52
C PHE A 418 -19.82 11.62 -2.09
N TYR A 419 -18.99 10.77 -1.48
CA TYR A 419 -19.46 9.51 -0.91
C TYR A 419 -20.41 9.77 0.26
N TRP A 420 -20.07 10.69 1.16
CA TRP A 420 -20.92 11.05 2.29
C TRP A 420 -22.27 11.59 1.83
N HIS A 421 -22.32 12.45 0.81
CA HIS A 421 -23.57 12.88 0.20
C HIS A 421 -24.38 11.74 -0.43
N LEU A 422 -23.74 10.75 -1.05
CA LEU A 422 -24.45 9.58 -1.57
C LEU A 422 -25.08 8.76 -0.44
N VAL A 423 -24.33 8.47 0.62
CA VAL A 423 -24.86 7.62 1.69
C VAL A 423 -25.88 8.35 2.57
N GLU A 424 -25.93 9.67 2.55
CA GLU A 424 -26.99 10.49 3.17
C GLU A 424 -28.37 10.28 2.55
N VAL A 425 -28.45 9.93 1.26
CA VAL A 425 -29.73 9.65 0.58
C VAL A 425 -30.28 8.27 0.90
N PHE A 426 -29.45 7.37 1.44
CA PHE A 426 -29.89 6.05 1.87
C PHE A 426 -30.56 6.12 3.26
N PRO A 427 -31.47 5.19 3.58
CA PRO A 427 -32.03 5.10 4.92
C PRO A 427 -30.95 4.94 5.98
N GLU A 428 -31.12 5.60 7.13
CA GLU A 428 -30.26 5.33 8.28
C GLU A 428 -30.45 3.88 8.74
N TYR A 429 -29.37 3.20 9.14
CA TYR A 429 -29.51 1.93 9.85
C TYR A 429 -30.18 2.16 11.21
N THR A 430 -30.99 1.20 11.60
CA THR A 430 -31.74 1.21 12.85
C THR A 430 -31.30 0.06 13.75
N VAL A 431 -31.84 0.01 14.97
CA VAL A 431 -31.67 -1.15 15.87
C VAL A 431 -31.96 -2.49 15.17
N LYS A 432 -32.90 -2.53 14.20
CA LYS A 432 -33.22 -3.76 13.47
C LYS A 432 -32.08 -4.25 12.57
N ASP A 433 -31.29 -3.34 12.05
CA ASP A 433 -30.18 -3.64 11.14
C ASP A 433 -28.93 -4.04 11.94
N TYR A 434 -28.77 -3.48 13.15
CA TYR A 434 -27.62 -3.75 14.03
C TYR A 434 -27.80 -4.96 14.95
N ASN A 435 -29.03 -5.20 15.42
CA ASN A 435 -29.30 -6.19 16.45
C ASN A 435 -29.07 -7.62 15.93
N PHE A 436 -28.19 -8.36 16.61
CA PHE A 436 -28.02 -9.79 16.41
C PHE A 436 -28.76 -10.54 17.53
N GLU A 437 -30.02 -10.89 17.26
CA GLU A 437 -30.89 -11.54 18.25
C GLU A 437 -30.26 -12.82 18.85
N GLY A 438 -30.26 -12.88 20.18
CA GLY A 438 -29.69 -14.00 20.94
C GLY A 438 -28.16 -14.04 20.94
N VAL A 439 -27.47 -12.96 20.55
CA VAL A 439 -26.01 -12.81 20.66
C VAL A 439 -25.69 -11.58 21.49
N LYS A 440 -24.80 -11.74 22.47
CA LYS A 440 -24.39 -10.67 23.37
C LYS A 440 -22.89 -10.66 23.61
N ILE A 441 -22.24 -9.51 23.47
CA ILE A 441 -20.90 -9.27 24.01
C ILE A 441 -21.06 -9.00 25.51
N ASN A 442 -20.63 -9.94 26.35
CA ASN A 442 -20.71 -9.77 27.81
C ASN A 442 -19.54 -8.97 28.36
N LYS A 443 -18.36 -9.14 27.76
CA LYS A 443 -17.12 -8.54 28.22
C LYS A 443 -16.09 -8.49 27.09
N VAL A 444 -15.35 -7.39 27.05
CA VAL A 444 -14.11 -7.26 26.30
C VAL A 444 -12.95 -7.22 27.29
N GLN A 445 -11.88 -7.95 26.99
CA GLN A 445 -10.66 -7.95 27.77
C GLN A 445 -9.53 -7.45 26.88
N MET A 446 -9.00 -6.29 27.25
CA MET A 446 -7.84 -5.66 26.62
C MET A 446 -6.64 -5.70 27.57
N PRO A 447 -5.40 -5.59 27.06
CA PRO A 447 -4.25 -5.33 27.92
C PRO A 447 -4.40 -3.99 28.64
N ASP A 448 -3.80 -3.86 29.82
CA ASP A 448 -3.84 -2.64 30.64
C ASP A 448 -3.39 -1.39 29.87
N HIS A 449 -2.49 -1.57 28.90
CA HIS A 449 -2.00 -0.52 28.03
C HIS A 449 -1.53 -1.08 26.69
N LEU A 450 -1.77 -0.32 25.63
CA LEU A 450 -1.13 -0.51 24.33
C LEU A 450 0.14 0.34 24.28
N THR A 451 1.19 -0.13 23.60
CA THR A 451 2.48 0.57 23.57
C THR A 451 2.98 0.69 22.14
N THR A 452 3.20 1.92 21.70
CA THR A 452 4.03 2.21 20.53
C THR A 452 5.44 2.59 20.93
N TYR A 453 6.37 2.43 20.00
CA TYR A 453 7.78 2.77 20.13
C TYR A 453 8.35 3.01 18.74
N PHE A 454 9.58 3.51 18.67
CA PHE A 454 10.31 3.59 17.42
C PHE A 454 11.44 2.56 17.39
N GLU A 455 11.75 2.04 16.21
CA GLU A 455 12.90 1.16 16.01
C GLU A 455 13.61 1.46 14.69
N TYR A 456 14.89 1.11 14.62
CA TYR A 456 15.65 1.26 13.40
C TYR A 456 15.33 0.16 12.40
N PHE A 457 15.10 0.56 11.16
CA PHE A 457 14.95 -0.33 10.01
C PHE A 457 15.96 0.05 8.93
N ASP A 458 16.56 -0.95 8.31
CA ASP A 458 17.54 -0.79 7.24
C ASP A 458 16.91 -1.20 5.90
N SER A 459 16.83 -0.28 4.95
CA SER A 459 16.48 -0.57 3.55
C SER A 459 17.75 -0.70 2.70
N ASP A 460 17.86 -1.70 1.85
CA ASP A 460 18.97 -1.88 0.91
C ASP A 460 18.84 -0.89 -0.26
N ILE A 461 19.53 0.24 -0.15
CA ILE A 461 19.56 1.29 -1.18
C ILE A 461 20.77 1.14 -2.11
N SER A 462 21.33 -0.06 -2.25
CA SER A 462 22.51 -0.25 -3.10
C SER A 462 22.26 0.11 -4.56
N ASN A 463 21.00 0.05 -5.02
CA ASN A 463 20.60 0.53 -6.35
C ASN A 463 20.75 2.05 -6.53
N ALA A 464 20.91 2.82 -5.44
CA ALA A 464 21.11 4.27 -5.49
C ALA A 464 22.49 4.68 -6.01
N VAL A 465 23.46 3.75 -6.06
CA VAL A 465 24.84 4.06 -6.42
C VAL A 465 25.27 3.30 -7.66
N ASN A 466 25.97 3.98 -8.55
CA ASN A 466 26.47 3.35 -9.76
C ASN A 466 27.57 2.32 -9.45
N VAL A 467 27.60 1.24 -10.21
CA VAL A 467 28.56 0.14 -10.10
C VAL A 467 29.37 -0.05 -11.37
N GLU A 468 30.45 -0.81 -11.25
CA GLU A 468 31.23 -1.25 -12.40
C GLU A 468 30.52 -2.37 -13.16
N ILE A 469 30.79 -2.49 -14.47
CA ILE A 469 30.38 -3.65 -15.24
C ILE A 469 30.97 -4.91 -14.58
N PRO A 470 30.19 -5.97 -14.34
CA PRO A 470 30.69 -7.12 -13.61
C PRO A 470 31.91 -7.77 -14.26
N ALA A 471 32.97 -7.96 -13.48
CA ALA A 471 34.15 -8.69 -13.94
C ALA A 471 33.81 -10.19 -14.14
N GLU A 472 34.33 -10.80 -15.22
CA GLU A 472 34.05 -12.21 -15.55
C GLU A 472 34.58 -13.22 -14.51
N ALA A 473 35.53 -12.79 -13.68
CA ALA A 473 36.10 -13.60 -12.60
C ALA A 473 36.30 -12.71 -11.36
N SER A 474 35.36 -12.77 -10.42
CA SER A 474 35.53 -12.18 -9.09
C SER A 474 35.90 -13.26 -8.08
N ALA A 475 36.75 -12.93 -7.11
CA ALA A 475 36.99 -13.80 -5.96
C ALA A 475 35.88 -13.67 -4.89
N ASP A 476 34.99 -12.68 -5.05
CA ASP A 476 33.87 -12.46 -4.13
C ASP A 476 32.71 -13.42 -4.44
N PRO A 477 32.31 -14.27 -3.48
CA PRO A 477 31.18 -15.17 -3.66
C PRO A 477 29.91 -14.44 -4.12
N LEU A 478 29.57 -13.27 -3.56
CA LEU A 478 28.31 -12.59 -3.89
C LEU A 478 28.25 -12.08 -5.32
N VAL A 479 29.40 -11.69 -5.88
CA VAL A 479 29.51 -11.34 -7.30
C VAL A 479 29.30 -12.60 -8.16
N ASN A 480 29.94 -13.71 -7.79
CA ASN A 480 29.78 -15.00 -8.49
C ASN A 480 28.36 -15.59 -8.34
N PHE A 481 27.64 -15.23 -7.29
CA PHE A 481 26.26 -15.64 -7.02
C PHE A 481 25.21 -14.74 -7.67
N GLY A 482 25.61 -13.62 -8.28
CA GLY A 482 24.76 -12.82 -9.16
C GLY A 482 24.25 -11.49 -8.58
N ARG A 483 24.98 -10.90 -7.64
CA ARG A 483 24.75 -9.52 -7.21
C ARG A 483 25.78 -8.58 -7.84
N ASN A 484 25.32 -7.50 -8.48
CA ASN A 484 26.17 -6.53 -9.16
C ASN A 484 26.59 -5.32 -8.30
N SER A 485 26.21 -5.25 -7.02
CA SER A 485 26.70 -4.25 -6.06
C SER A 485 28.18 -4.50 -5.71
N GLN A 486 29.08 -4.14 -6.61
CA GLN A 486 30.53 -4.33 -6.44
C GLN A 486 31.37 -3.12 -6.83
N GLN A 487 32.57 -3.11 -6.27
CA GLN A 487 33.63 -2.16 -6.55
C GLN A 487 34.99 -2.86 -6.47
N ASP A 488 35.81 -2.75 -7.51
CA ASP A 488 37.15 -3.37 -7.60
C ASP A 488 37.11 -4.90 -7.30
N GLY A 489 36.04 -5.57 -7.76
CA GLY A 489 35.80 -7.00 -7.52
C GLY A 489 35.36 -7.35 -6.10
N GLN A 490 34.94 -6.38 -5.30
CA GLN A 490 34.50 -6.56 -3.91
C GLN A 490 33.07 -6.06 -3.71
N SER A 491 32.22 -6.85 -3.08
CA SER A 491 30.81 -6.52 -2.87
C SER A 491 30.63 -5.43 -1.83
N PHE A 492 29.56 -4.66 -2.01
CA PHE A 492 29.09 -3.73 -1.01
C PHE A 492 27.57 -3.86 -0.80
N VAL A 493 27.11 -3.33 0.33
CA VAL A 493 25.71 -3.04 0.59
C VAL A 493 25.63 -1.65 1.23
N VAL A 494 24.79 -0.80 0.66
CA VAL A 494 24.47 0.51 1.23
C VAL A 494 23.05 0.48 1.77
N LYS A 495 22.89 0.86 3.03
CA LYS A 495 21.62 0.82 3.74
C LYS A 495 21.19 2.21 4.14
N ALA A 496 19.92 2.55 3.91
CA ALA A 496 19.27 3.68 4.54
C ALA A 496 18.62 3.20 5.85
N ARG A 497 19.06 3.76 6.96
CA ARG A 497 18.58 3.44 8.31
C ARG A 497 17.60 4.50 8.78
N GLN A 498 16.30 4.18 8.76
CA GLN A 498 15.24 5.05 9.26
C GLN A 498 14.75 4.59 10.63
N TYR A 499 14.25 5.52 11.44
CA TYR A 499 13.67 5.25 12.76
C TYR A 499 12.14 5.28 12.63
N ARG A 500 11.49 4.11 12.56
CA ARG A 500 10.08 3.98 12.16
C ARG A 500 9.19 3.57 13.32
N LEU A 501 7.94 4.01 13.28
CA LEU A 501 6.94 3.69 14.30
C LEU A 501 6.64 2.19 14.29
N ASN A 502 6.50 1.60 15.47
CA ASN A 502 6.02 0.25 15.69
C ASN A 502 5.20 0.16 16.98
N HIS A 503 4.57 -0.98 17.23
CA HIS A 503 3.84 -1.29 18.45
C HIS A 503 4.21 -2.66 18.99
N LYS A 504 4.02 -2.85 20.31
CA LYS A 504 4.11 -4.19 20.90
C LYS A 504 2.91 -5.03 20.46
N PRO A 505 3.08 -6.33 20.19
CA PRO A 505 1.95 -7.22 19.97
C PRO A 505 0.97 -7.16 21.13
N PHE A 506 -0.32 -7.21 20.82
CA PHE A 506 -1.39 -7.21 21.80
C PHE A 506 -2.45 -8.25 21.45
N GLN A 507 -3.28 -8.60 22.43
CA GLN A 507 -4.34 -9.58 22.27
C GLN A 507 -5.60 -9.03 22.92
N PHE A 508 -6.74 -9.22 22.26
CA PHE A 508 -8.04 -9.02 22.89
C PHE A 508 -8.75 -10.36 23.09
N GLN A 509 -9.63 -10.41 24.08
CA GLN A 509 -10.56 -11.51 24.30
C GLN A 509 -12.00 -10.98 24.41
N LEU A 510 -12.92 -11.61 23.69
CA LEU A 510 -14.36 -11.35 23.76
C LEU A 510 -15.06 -12.53 24.43
N ASP A 511 -15.83 -12.24 25.47
CA ASP A 511 -16.74 -13.21 26.10
C ASP A 511 -18.13 -13.00 25.52
N VAL A 512 -18.55 -13.86 24.59
CA VAL A 512 -19.80 -13.73 23.81
C VAL A 512 -20.78 -14.83 24.17
N THR A 513 -22.03 -14.50 24.53
CA THR A 513 -23.09 -15.48 24.70
C THR A 513 -23.87 -15.62 23.39
N SER A 514 -24.20 -16.86 22.99
CA SER A 514 -25.15 -17.12 21.92
C SER A 514 -26.23 -18.10 22.34
N ASP A 515 -27.48 -17.84 21.98
CA ASP A 515 -28.62 -18.73 22.27
C ASP A 515 -28.64 -20.00 21.40
N LYS A 516 -27.81 -20.06 20.36
CA LYS A 516 -27.71 -21.21 19.44
C LYS A 516 -26.37 -21.24 18.73
N ALA A 517 -25.99 -22.41 18.20
CA ALA A 517 -24.83 -22.52 17.32
C ALA A 517 -25.09 -21.81 15.97
N GLN A 518 -24.19 -20.92 15.56
CA GLN A 518 -24.32 -20.15 14.31
C GLN A 518 -23.00 -19.51 13.89
N LYS A 519 -22.87 -19.21 12.58
CA LYS A 519 -21.75 -18.42 12.05
C LYS A 519 -21.96 -16.93 12.32
N ALA A 520 -20.90 -16.26 12.72
CA ALA A 520 -20.87 -14.83 12.94
C ALA A 520 -19.59 -14.21 12.37
N ILE A 521 -19.60 -12.89 12.26
CA ILE A 521 -18.42 -12.07 12.03
C ILE A 521 -18.08 -11.35 13.32
N VAL A 522 -16.78 -11.26 13.64
CA VAL A 522 -16.24 -10.29 14.58
C VAL A 522 -15.54 -9.19 13.78
N LYS A 523 -15.88 -7.94 14.07
CA LYS A 523 -15.28 -6.75 13.46
C LYS A 523 -14.82 -5.77 14.52
N VAL A 524 -13.65 -5.19 14.32
CA VAL A 524 -12.98 -4.31 15.28
C VAL A 524 -12.50 -3.05 14.60
N TYR A 525 -12.82 -1.90 15.20
CA TYR A 525 -12.33 -0.60 14.80
C TYR A 525 -11.60 0.09 15.95
N ILE A 526 -10.73 1.04 15.64
CA ILE A 526 -10.21 2.04 16.57
C ILE A 526 -10.64 3.44 16.13
N GLY A 527 -11.07 4.27 17.06
CA GLY A 527 -11.49 5.64 16.80
C GLY A 527 -11.05 6.60 17.91
N PRO A 528 -11.34 7.91 17.76
CA PRO A 528 -10.99 8.93 18.75
C PRO A 528 -11.52 8.57 20.13
N GLY A 529 -10.84 9.01 21.20
CA GLY A 529 -11.35 8.83 22.57
C GLY A 529 -12.70 9.53 22.76
N GLN A 530 -13.62 8.90 23.49
CA GLN A 530 -14.91 9.51 23.81
C GLN A 530 -14.73 10.55 24.93
N GLU A 531 -14.97 11.82 24.65
CA GLU A 531 -14.94 12.91 25.64
C GLU A 531 -16.33 13.37 26.11
N GLU A 532 -17.37 13.09 25.33
CA GLU A 532 -18.74 13.59 25.55
C GLU A 532 -19.77 12.47 25.75
N ASP A 533 -21.07 12.79 25.69
CA ASP A 533 -22.15 11.80 25.69
C ASP A 533 -21.98 10.81 24.51
N LYS A 534 -22.12 9.51 24.79
CA LYS A 534 -21.81 8.45 23.82
C LYS A 534 -22.62 8.57 22.52
N TYR A 535 -23.85 9.08 22.57
CA TYR A 535 -24.71 9.17 21.39
C TYR A 535 -24.27 10.32 20.50
N HIS A 536 -24.06 11.51 21.08
CA HIS A 536 -23.59 12.65 20.30
C HIS A 536 -22.18 12.42 19.74
N PHE A 537 -21.33 11.75 20.51
CA PHE A 537 -20.00 11.38 20.08
C PHE A 537 -20.04 10.55 18.79
N ILE A 538 -20.83 9.47 18.74
CA ILE A 538 -20.86 8.60 17.57
C ILE A 538 -21.53 9.24 16.36
N GLU A 539 -22.55 10.08 16.58
CA GLU A 539 -23.20 10.90 15.55
C GLU A 539 -22.20 11.82 14.83
N SER A 540 -21.15 12.25 15.54
CA SER A 540 -20.15 13.20 15.03
C SER A 540 -18.82 12.55 14.61
N ASN A 541 -18.58 11.28 14.95
CA ASN A 541 -17.28 10.62 14.76
C ASN A 541 -17.33 9.29 14.01
N TYR A 542 -18.48 8.83 13.53
CA TYR A 542 -18.58 7.54 12.81
C TYR A 542 -17.56 7.40 11.66
N MET A 543 -17.28 8.49 10.93
CA MET A 543 -16.28 8.53 9.85
C MET A 543 -14.82 8.45 10.35
N ASN A 544 -14.55 8.64 11.63
CA ASN A 544 -13.21 8.69 12.20
C ASN A 544 -12.76 7.34 12.78
N PHE A 545 -13.50 6.26 12.51
CA PHE A 545 -13.15 4.90 12.92
C PHE A 545 -12.35 4.17 11.84
N PHE A 546 -11.15 3.74 12.22
CA PHE A 546 -10.23 2.97 11.41
C PHE A 546 -10.35 1.46 11.72
N GLU A 547 -10.54 0.64 10.70
CA GLU A 547 -10.75 -0.80 10.82
C GLU A 547 -9.44 -1.52 11.14
N LEU A 548 -9.46 -2.33 12.20
CA LEU A 548 -8.31 -3.12 12.62
C LEU A 548 -8.42 -4.58 12.19
N GLU A 549 -9.63 -5.15 12.23
CA GLU A 549 -9.81 -6.58 12.07
C GLU A 549 -11.25 -6.92 11.65
N HIS A 550 -11.39 -7.98 10.84
CA HIS A 550 -12.64 -8.48 10.29
C HIS A 550 -12.52 -9.99 9.97
N PHE A 551 -13.14 -10.87 10.76
CA PHE A 551 -13.00 -12.33 10.60
C PHE A 551 -14.24 -13.13 10.99
N VAL A 552 -14.34 -14.34 10.44
CA VAL A 552 -15.43 -15.29 10.69
C VAL A 552 -15.18 -16.09 11.98
N VAL A 553 -16.23 -16.29 12.77
CA VAL A 553 -16.25 -17.19 13.93
C VAL A 553 -17.45 -18.13 13.87
N ASP A 554 -17.26 -19.35 14.36
CA ASP A 554 -18.32 -20.32 14.59
C ASP A 554 -18.72 -20.27 16.08
N LEU A 555 -19.87 -19.67 16.40
CA LEU A 555 -20.39 -19.59 17.75
C LEU A 555 -21.08 -20.91 18.11
N VAL A 556 -20.91 -21.36 19.35
CA VAL A 556 -21.71 -22.42 19.98
C VAL A 556 -22.77 -21.84 20.90
N GLU A 557 -23.81 -22.62 21.19
CA GLU A 557 -24.81 -22.25 22.20
C GLU A 557 -24.14 -22.10 23.59
N GLY A 558 -24.54 -21.06 24.33
CA GLY A 558 -23.95 -20.68 25.60
C GLY A 558 -22.78 -19.70 25.44
N VAL A 559 -21.77 -19.83 26.30
CA VAL A 559 -20.65 -18.89 26.40
C VAL A 559 -19.53 -19.28 25.45
N ASN A 560 -19.07 -18.32 24.66
CA ASN A 560 -17.95 -18.40 23.73
C ASN A 560 -16.84 -17.47 24.22
N VAL A 561 -15.60 -17.94 24.17
CA VAL A 561 -14.41 -17.13 24.46
C VAL A 561 -13.61 -17.01 23.18
N ILE A 562 -13.60 -15.81 22.60
CA ILE A 562 -12.92 -15.53 21.33
C ILE A 562 -11.66 -14.74 21.62
N THR A 563 -10.50 -15.29 21.26
CA THR A 563 -9.20 -14.66 21.48
C THR A 563 -8.53 -14.35 20.14
N ARG A 564 -7.99 -13.15 19.98
CA ARG A 564 -7.33 -12.71 18.74
C ARG A 564 -6.07 -11.90 19.04
N ASN A 565 -4.94 -12.32 18.48
CA ASN A 565 -3.67 -11.61 18.56
C ASN A 565 -3.53 -10.62 17.39
N SER A 566 -2.95 -9.45 17.61
CA SER A 566 -2.62 -8.47 16.58
C SER A 566 -1.79 -9.06 15.44
N ASP A 567 -0.94 -10.06 15.72
CA ASP A 567 -0.12 -10.75 14.71
C ASP A 567 -0.96 -11.62 13.76
N ASP A 568 -2.19 -11.97 14.15
CA ASP A 568 -3.12 -12.74 13.33
C ASP A 568 -4.10 -11.84 12.57
N PHE A 569 -4.01 -10.51 12.71
CA PHE A 569 -5.00 -9.61 12.13
C PHE A 569 -5.02 -9.66 10.61
N SER A 570 -6.22 -9.64 10.04
CA SER A 570 -6.42 -9.65 8.59
C SER A 570 -5.91 -8.35 7.97
N TRP A 571 -5.33 -8.39 6.77
CA TRP A 571 -4.84 -7.23 6.00
C TRP A 571 -3.51 -6.60 6.45
N TRP A 572 -2.94 -7.06 7.56
CA TRP A 572 -1.65 -6.59 8.06
C TRP A 572 -0.52 -7.48 7.58
N VAL A 573 0.56 -6.87 7.11
CA VAL A 573 1.74 -7.58 6.59
C VAL A 573 3.00 -7.19 7.34
N GLU A 574 3.90 -8.15 7.49
CA GLU A 574 5.25 -7.98 8.00
C GLU A 574 6.07 -7.08 7.06
N ASP A 575 7.15 -6.51 7.58
CA ASP A 575 8.08 -5.74 6.77
C ASP A 575 8.70 -6.62 5.67
N ARG A 576 8.94 -6.03 4.50
CA ARG A 576 9.59 -6.72 3.39
C ARG A 576 11.00 -7.14 3.77
N THR A 577 11.37 -8.39 3.47
CA THR A 577 12.74 -8.88 3.54
C THR A 577 13.62 -7.99 2.64
N PRO A 578 14.72 -7.39 3.16
CA PRO A 578 15.61 -6.55 2.35
C PRO A 578 16.18 -7.27 1.13
N TYR A 579 16.40 -6.54 0.03
CA TYR A 579 16.75 -7.11 -1.28
C TYR A 579 17.90 -8.12 -1.21
N LEU A 580 19.02 -7.78 -0.57
CA LEU A 580 20.14 -8.73 -0.40
C LEU A 580 19.73 -10.04 0.27
N GLU A 581 18.92 -9.95 1.33
CA GLU A 581 18.52 -11.11 2.11
C GLU A 581 17.53 -11.98 1.33
N LEU A 582 16.60 -11.36 0.59
CA LEU A 582 15.70 -12.05 -0.32
C LEU A 582 16.50 -12.79 -1.40
N TYR A 583 17.48 -12.12 -2.01
CA TYR A 583 18.35 -12.72 -3.02
C TYR A 583 19.14 -13.91 -2.46
N LYS A 584 19.75 -13.76 -1.27
CA LYS A 584 20.47 -14.86 -0.59
C LYS A 584 19.55 -16.06 -0.34
N LYS A 585 18.34 -15.85 0.19
CA LYS A 585 17.36 -16.93 0.42
C LYS A 585 17.03 -17.70 -0.87
N VAL A 586 16.87 -17.01 -2.00
CA VAL A 586 16.59 -17.63 -3.30
C VAL A 586 17.79 -18.41 -3.84
N MET A 587 18.99 -17.84 -3.72
CA MET A 587 20.22 -18.51 -4.15
C MET A 587 20.56 -19.73 -3.28
N ASP A 588 20.35 -19.66 -1.97
CA ASP A 588 20.50 -20.81 -1.06
C ASP A 588 19.50 -21.91 -1.43
N ALA A 589 18.25 -21.57 -1.75
CA ALA A 589 17.25 -22.56 -2.18
C ALA A 589 17.57 -23.19 -3.54
N THR A 590 18.34 -22.49 -4.38
CA THR A 590 18.75 -22.99 -5.70
C THR A 590 19.96 -23.91 -5.62
N ASN A 591 20.87 -23.66 -4.67
CA ASN A 591 22.18 -24.31 -4.61
C ASN A 591 22.36 -25.29 -3.43
N SER A 592 21.38 -25.39 -2.53
CA SER A 592 21.45 -26.22 -1.32
C SER A 592 20.11 -26.90 -1.00
N ASP A 593 20.04 -27.61 0.13
CA ASP A 593 18.81 -28.23 0.63
C ASP A 593 17.84 -27.24 1.32
N TYR A 594 18.16 -25.93 1.32
CA TYR A 594 17.27 -24.90 1.87
C TYR A 594 15.95 -24.83 1.10
N LYS A 595 14.84 -24.72 1.84
CA LYS A 595 13.49 -24.67 1.28
C LYS A 595 12.93 -23.26 1.37
N PHE A 596 12.78 -22.60 0.21
CA PHE A 596 12.16 -21.28 0.14
C PHE A 596 10.64 -21.40 0.39
N GLY A 597 10.19 -20.94 1.55
CA GLY A 597 8.78 -21.00 1.95
C GLY A 597 7.93 -19.97 1.22
N LEU A 598 6.76 -20.39 0.75
CA LEU A 598 5.77 -19.54 0.09
C LEU A 598 4.66 -19.18 1.08
N ASN A 599 4.38 -17.89 1.23
CA ASN A 599 3.34 -17.37 2.12
C ASN A 599 2.96 -15.92 1.75
N GLN A 600 1.98 -15.35 2.46
CA GLN A 600 1.49 -13.97 2.29
C GLN A 600 1.91 -13.02 3.43
N LYS A 601 2.88 -13.39 4.29
CA LYS A 601 3.29 -12.55 5.43
C LYS A 601 3.81 -11.19 5.00
N GLU A 602 4.51 -11.14 3.88
CA GLU A 602 5.07 -9.92 3.28
C GLU A 602 4.32 -9.53 1.99
N ALA A 603 3.02 -9.83 1.89
CA ALA A 603 2.24 -9.60 0.66
C ALA A 603 2.16 -8.12 0.26
N HIS A 604 1.99 -7.85 -1.02
CA HIS A 604 1.88 -6.49 -1.57
C HIS A 604 0.52 -5.83 -1.30
N CYS A 605 -0.51 -6.62 -1.06
CA CYS A 605 -1.89 -6.18 -0.90
C CYS A 605 -2.29 -5.87 0.55
N GLY A 606 -1.32 -5.69 1.47
CA GLY A 606 -1.55 -5.45 2.89
C GLY A 606 -0.88 -4.18 3.40
N VAL A 607 -1.38 -3.68 4.53
CA VAL A 607 -0.85 -2.49 5.23
C VAL A 607 0.26 -2.94 6.19
N PRO A 608 1.36 -2.18 6.36
CA PRO A 608 2.40 -2.55 7.29
C PRO A 608 1.88 -2.69 8.72
N GLN A 609 2.07 -3.88 9.31
CA GLN A 609 1.56 -4.22 10.64
C GLN A 609 2.01 -3.21 11.71
N ARG A 610 3.24 -2.71 11.62
CA ARG A 610 3.81 -1.73 12.56
C ARG A 610 2.99 -0.42 12.69
N LEU A 611 2.21 -0.08 11.66
CA LEU A 611 1.37 1.13 11.62
C LEU A 611 -0.07 0.88 12.06
N MET A 612 -0.38 -0.30 12.61
CA MET A 612 -1.73 -0.65 13.08
C MET A 612 -2.29 0.34 14.10
N LEU A 613 -1.45 0.80 15.02
CA LEU A 613 -1.81 1.76 16.05
C LEU A 613 -1.27 3.16 15.69
N PRO A 614 -2.02 4.24 15.96
CA PRO A 614 -1.46 5.58 15.96
C PRO A 614 -0.40 5.72 17.06
N ILE A 615 0.52 6.67 16.94
CA ILE A 615 1.51 6.92 18.00
C ILE A 615 0.78 7.26 19.30
N GLY A 616 1.28 6.79 20.45
CA GLY A 616 0.74 7.17 21.74
C GLY A 616 1.33 8.49 22.24
N LYS A 617 0.92 8.92 23.44
CA LYS A 617 1.66 9.92 24.22
C LYS A 617 2.40 9.25 25.37
N LYS A 618 3.44 9.87 25.90
CA LYS A 618 4.13 9.37 27.10
C LYS A 618 3.19 9.23 28.30
N GLY A 619 2.26 10.18 28.45
CA GLY A 619 1.20 10.14 29.46
C GLY A 619 0.03 9.22 29.13
N GLY A 620 0.05 8.56 27.97
CA GLY A 620 -1.09 7.86 27.40
C GLY A 620 -1.94 8.78 26.53
N MET A 621 -2.33 8.30 25.34
CA MET A 621 -3.30 8.94 24.47
C MET A 621 -4.61 8.13 24.51
N PRO A 622 -5.75 8.72 24.89
CA PRO A 622 -7.03 8.03 24.92
C PRO A 622 -7.58 7.81 23.51
N TYR A 623 -7.99 6.58 23.25
CA TYR A 623 -8.74 6.15 22.08
C TYR A 623 -9.88 5.24 22.54
N GLN A 624 -10.69 4.74 21.62
CA GLN A 624 -11.61 3.65 21.90
C GLN A 624 -11.58 2.62 20.79
N MET A 625 -11.76 1.35 21.16
CA MET A 625 -11.98 0.28 20.21
C MET A 625 -13.46 -0.09 20.19
N PHE A 626 -14.03 -0.17 18.99
CA PHE A 626 -15.40 -0.62 18.78
C PHE A 626 -15.38 -2.07 18.33
N PHE A 627 -16.05 -2.93 19.11
CA PHE A 627 -16.22 -4.34 18.85
C PHE A 627 -17.66 -4.63 18.44
N MET A 628 -17.81 -5.45 17.42
CA MET A 628 -19.10 -5.81 16.87
C MET A 628 -19.10 -7.29 16.52
N VAL A 629 -20.16 -7.97 16.93
CA VAL A 629 -20.47 -9.34 16.49
C VAL A 629 -21.78 -9.32 15.70
N TYR A 630 -21.79 -9.85 14.48
CA TYR A 630 -23.00 -9.84 13.64
C TYR A 630 -23.14 -11.12 12.81
N PRO A 631 -24.33 -11.42 12.26
CA PRO A 631 -24.54 -12.63 11.47
C PRO A 631 -23.58 -12.72 10.29
N TYR A 632 -23.11 -13.93 9.99
CA TYR A 632 -22.34 -14.15 8.77
C TYR A 632 -23.22 -13.98 7.53
N HIS A 633 -22.86 -13.02 6.67
CA HIS A 633 -23.52 -12.80 5.38
C HIS A 633 -22.65 -13.38 4.27
N GLU A 634 -23.08 -14.51 3.71
CA GLU A 634 -22.28 -15.24 2.72
C GLU A 634 -22.06 -14.39 1.45
N PRO A 635 -20.80 -14.16 1.04
CA PRO A 635 -20.50 -13.41 -0.18
C PRO A 635 -20.94 -14.18 -1.42
N ALA A 636 -21.26 -13.45 -2.50
CA ALA A 636 -21.68 -14.05 -3.77
C ALA A 636 -20.65 -15.04 -4.34
N VAL A 637 -19.36 -14.78 -4.09
CA VAL A 637 -18.27 -15.72 -4.35
C VAL A 637 -17.56 -15.99 -3.04
N LYS A 638 -17.54 -17.26 -2.61
CA LYS A 638 -16.91 -17.67 -1.35
C LYS A 638 -15.43 -17.27 -1.33
N GLN A 639 -14.98 -16.76 -0.20
CA GLN A 639 -13.59 -16.36 -0.01
C GLN A 639 -12.60 -17.46 -0.42
N HIS A 640 -11.49 -17.07 -1.06
CA HIS A 640 -10.42 -17.96 -1.55
C HIS A 640 -10.81 -18.90 -2.70
N THR A 641 -11.90 -18.59 -3.42
CA THR A 641 -12.28 -19.31 -4.64
C THR A 641 -11.54 -18.75 -5.86
N GLY A 642 -11.01 -19.64 -6.71
CA GLY A 642 -10.42 -19.25 -8.01
C GLY A 642 -8.96 -18.80 -7.95
N TYR A 643 -8.32 -18.79 -6.78
CA TYR A 643 -6.89 -18.49 -6.62
C TYR A 643 -6.30 -19.27 -5.42
N ASP A 644 -4.98 -19.31 -5.34
CA ASP A 644 -4.27 -19.94 -4.23
C ASP A 644 -3.93 -18.90 -3.14
N PRO A 645 -4.60 -18.92 -1.97
CA PRO A 645 -4.44 -17.88 -0.94
C PRO A 645 -3.07 -17.92 -0.24
N ILE A 646 -2.22 -18.90 -0.55
CA ILE A 646 -0.85 -18.99 -0.01
C ILE A 646 0.10 -18.06 -0.78
N ILE A 647 -0.16 -17.88 -2.08
CA ILE A 647 0.75 -17.18 -3.00
C ILE A 647 0.11 -15.98 -3.71
N SER A 648 -1.20 -15.79 -3.54
CA SER A 648 -1.96 -14.74 -4.22
C SER A 648 -2.94 -14.05 -3.28
N CYS A 649 -3.09 -12.74 -3.50
CA CYS A 649 -4.08 -11.89 -2.86
C CYS A 649 -5.49 -12.02 -3.46
N GLY A 650 -5.64 -12.74 -4.59
CA GLY A 650 -6.91 -12.95 -5.27
C GLY A 650 -7.49 -11.70 -5.94
N ILE A 651 -6.63 -10.77 -6.38
CA ILE A 651 -7.05 -9.54 -7.07
C ILE A 651 -7.90 -9.86 -8.30
N GLY A 652 -9.07 -9.26 -8.41
CA GLY A 652 -10.04 -9.45 -9.48
C GLY A 652 -10.85 -10.74 -9.40
N SER A 653 -10.65 -11.59 -8.38
CA SER A 653 -11.36 -12.87 -8.25
C SER A 653 -12.83 -12.71 -7.82
N GLY A 654 -13.19 -11.59 -7.18
CA GLY A 654 -14.45 -11.41 -6.47
C GLY A 654 -14.55 -12.20 -5.16
N ALA A 655 -13.50 -12.95 -4.79
CA ALA A 655 -13.48 -13.91 -3.69
C ALA A 655 -12.52 -13.49 -2.56
N ARG A 656 -12.28 -12.18 -2.40
CA ARG A 656 -11.33 -11.65 -1.40
C ARG A 656 -11.96 -11.40 -0.04
N TRP A 657 -13.24 -11.01 -0.05
CA TRP A 657 -13.93 -10.47 1.11
C TRP A 657 -14.55 -11.58 1.96
N VAL A 658 -14.52 -11.41 3.28
CA VAL A 658 -15.00 -12.44 4.23
C VAL A 658 -16.52 -12.55 4.21
N ASP A 659 -17.24 -11.45 4.00
CA ASP A 659 -18.69 -11.37 3.97
C ASP A 659 -19.21 -10.45 2.83
N SER A 660 -20.54 -10.32 2.74
CA SER A 660 -21.21 -9.58 1.66
C SER A 660 -21.64 -8.15 2.02
N LEU A 661 -21.39 -7.66 3.22
CA LEU A 661 -21.88 -6.35 3.65
C LEU A 661 -21.12 -5.19 3.00
N PRO A 662 -21.68 -3.96 3.02
CA PRO A 662 -20.96 -2.74 2.63
C PRO A 662 -19.61 -2.59 3.35
N PHE A 663 -18.59 -2.13 2.63
CA PHE A 663 -17.31 -1.83 3.26
C PHE A 663 -17.49 -0.74 4.31
N GLY A 664 -16.86 -0.94 5.48
CA GLY A 664 -16.99 -0.01 6.60
C GLY A 664 -18.27 -0.13 7.42
N PHE A 665 -19.16 -1.10 7.16
CA PHE A 665 -20.29 -1.37 8.05
C PHE A 665 -19.80 -1.59 9.50
N PRO A 666 -20.39 -0.92 10.52
CA PRO A 666 -21.64 -0.14 10.48
C PRO A 666 -21.46 1.37 10.25
N PHE A 667 -20.23 1.86 10.12
CA PHE A 667 -19.90 3.27 9.96
C PHE A 667 -19.94 3.78 8.53
N ASN A 668 -20.37 2.95 7.58
CA ASN A 668 -20.49 3.30 6.17
C ASN A 668 -21.71 4.20 5.86
N ARG A 669 -22.45 4.64 6.88
CA ARG A 669 -23.59 5.55 6.74
C ARG A 669 -23.57 6.61 7.86
N PRO A 670 -24.15 7.80 7.62
CA PRO A 670 -24.32 8.79 8.66
C PRO A 670 -25.15 8.25 9.83
N VAL A 671 -24.62 8.42 11.04
CA VAL A 671 -25.33 8.11 12.28
C VAL A 671 -26.05 9.36 12.73
N LYS A 672 -27.39 9.37 12.66
CA LYS A 672 -28.26 10.49 13.06
C LYS A 672 -28.86 10.29 14.44
N HIS A 673 -28.97 9.02 14.86
CA HIS A 673 -29.51 8.60 16.15
C HIS A 673 -28.54 7.63 16.82
N GLY A 674 -27.60 8.16 17.61
CA GLY A 674 -26.56 7.37 18.27
C GLY A 674 -27.11 6.27 19.19
N TYR A 675 -28.32 6.45 19.74
CA TYR A 675 -28.97 5.44 20.58
C TYR A 675 -29.39 4.16 19.86
N TYR A 676 -29.34 4.11 18.52
CA TYR A 676 -29.51 2.86 17.79
C TYR A 676 -28.34 1.88 18.00
N PHE A 677 -27.17 2.35 18.43
CA PHE A 677 -26.02 1.49 18.76
C PHE A 677 -26.19 0.73 20.08
N ASP A 678 -27.25 0.98 20.84
CA ASP A 678 -27.55 0.27 22.09
C ASP A 678 -28.15 -1.11 21.81
N VAL A 679 -27.33 -1.99 21.25
CA VAL A 679 -27.62 -3.41 20.99
C VAL A 679 -26.65 -4.29 21.77
N ASP A 680 -27.09 -5.50 22.12
CA ASP A 680 -26.29 -6.41 22.97
C ASP A 680 -25.01 -6.93 22.29
N ASN A 681 -24.94 -6.85 20.96
CA ASN A 681 -23.85 -7.39 20.14
C ASN A 681 -22.79 -6.35 19.73
N PHE A 682 -22.89 -5.11 20.23
CA PHE A 682 -21.91 -4.03 20.06
C PHE A 682 -21.28 -3.65 21.39
N HIS A 683 -20.01 -3.21 21.37
CA HIS A 683 -19.30 -2.76 22.57
C HIS A 683 -18.22 -1.73 22.23
N PHE A 684 -18.21 -0.59 22.94
CA PHE A 684 -17.12 0.39 22.88
C PHE A 684 -16.22 0.23 24.09
N GLU A 685 -14.96 -0.10 23.88
CA GLU A 685 -13.95 -0.30 24.92
C GLU A 685 -12.95 0.86 24.90
N PRO A 686 -12.87 1.69 25.96
CA PRO A 686 -11.83 2.70 26.09
C PRO A 686 -10.44 2.05 26.13
N VAL A 687 -9.49 2.59 25.37
CA VAL A 687 -8.11 2.12 25.35
C VAL A 687 -7.15 3.29 25.46
N VAL A 688 -5.98 3.05 26.06
CA VAL A 688 -4.93 4.07 26.17
C VAL A 688 -3.67 3.56 25.48
N ILE A 689 -3.17 4.35 24.53
CA ILE A 689 -1.94 4.06 23.80
C ILE A 689 -0.81 4.91 24.37
N TYR A 690 0.21 4.25 24.93
CA TYR A 690 1.41 4.89 25.44
C TYR A 690 2.50 4.86 24.38
N HIS A 691 3.31 5.91 24.34
CA HIS A 691 4.53 5.90 23.55
C HIS A 691 5.75 5.76 24.44
N LYS A 692 6.58 4.75 24.17
CA LYS A 692 7.86 4.59 24.84
C LYS A 692 8.91 5.41 24.11
N GLU A 693 9.28 6.54 24.72
CA GLU A 693 10.50 7.27 24.34
C GLU A 693 11.73 6.42 24.69
N ASP A 694 12.57 6.11 23.71
CA ASP A 694 13.89 5.56 24.01
C ASP A 694 14.80 6.67 24.54
N ALA A 695 15.39 6.43 25.71
CA ALA A 695 16.31 7.37 26.38
C ALA A 695 17.62 7.62 25.61
N ALA A 696 17.79 7.05 24.40
CA ALA A 696 19.05 6.99 23.69
C ALA A 696 19.13 7.87 22.42
N ASN A 697 18.05 8.53 21.99
CA ASN A 697 18.02 9.25 20.71
C ASN A 697 17.65 10.73 20.86
N VAL A 698 18.38 11.44 21.73
CA VAL A 698 18.61 12.87 21.50
C VAL A 698 19.53 12.93 20.28
N VAL A 699 19.00 13.38 19.13
CA VAL A 699 19.82 13.76 17.98
C VAL A 699 20.67 14.95 18.34
#